data_AF-A0A5J4U7C6-F1
#
_entry.id   AF-A0A5J4U7C6-F1
#
_cell.length_a   1.000
_cell.length_b   1.000
_cell.length_c   1.000
_cell.angle_alpha   90.00
_cell.angle_beta   90.00
_cell.angle_gamma   90.00
#
_symmetry.space_group_name_H-M   'P 1'
#
loop_
_entity.id
_entity.type
_entity.pdbx_description
1 polymer ?
#
loop_
_entity_poly.entity_id
_entity_poly.type
_entity_poly.pdbx_seq_one_letter_code
_entity_poly.pdbx_strand_id
1 'polypeptide(L)'
;ENIEIQLTGALQFTDCVGGIYGGGIFIGTNIKIILVISNTCTFQNCTGSQGGGMYLSSSNIETDIQITGELSFDNCSCTDLGGGWFLSTSRLQLSFTNIIQFKDCSSENNGGGLYVSCSNEGMIRFIEELKFENCSAINSAGGLYMNIISGGSVTLDNKCEFLKCKSGNGGAIYLSIDFEQQSSFQIKDILIQECQALINTDYQYSQSGFGGGIFIAGTGVYDVSSKMLDFSKTKMYGNSADKAGQSLYVAMPNVIQWCRTGIDGESVKGNYSDIDSDESELEGIPVGYSNFNSLSQVDIMKDQRPLELWWRTIWHILNRNEGIIKGIDQLGCSEYNNPCYSIDFALKQISVELGGSVTSIIPEKRIGICQDGYDLTSPIQFSKSSTYTNIVKIMKQLYLTKYNMEGKAEIKIIKGGDTSSIENGHKGWISASGEIELKFYFIKFITDKSKLNIPIIYIEDQNTNLELDSVTFSGINLSPSDVPKGIVHIDVDNTELIISGCIFEDISIEGEGGSAIRIENDQENSFDATIEGTQFNNINSTGSESGQGGSAIYAQIREDCSLIIDDNCEFNDCVIESGNGGAIYVDIDYSKNFQFKIKDATFRHNKALKHNSVEIPPSGYGGVIFLTGTGDYDVDSNQIDLSGMKSDSNSADNGGNNIYIVMPQLEEFCQYDEGSLVKGDYDDKLSNLSDVEGIATNIST
;
A
#
# COMPACT_ATOMS: atom_id res chain seq x y z
N GLU A 1 -27.00 35.32 -41.83
CA GLU A 1 -28.09 35.81 -40.95
C GLU A 1 -28.15 34.90 -39.74
N ASN A 2 -28.35 35.45 -38.55
CA ASN A 2 -28.49 34.66 -37.32
C ASN A 2 -29.93 34.13 -37.29
N ILE A 3 -30.11 32.81 -37.14
CA ILE A 3 -31.44 32.22 -37.00
C ILE A 3 -31.71 31.98 -35.53
N GLU A 4 -32.81 32.53 -35.02
CA GLU A 4 -33.27 32.29 -33.66
C GLU A 4 -34.53 31.42 -33.69
N ILE A 5 -34.50 30.30 -32.97
CA ILE A 5 -35.61 29.37 -32.79
C ILE A 5 -36.03 29.45 -31.32
N GLN A 6 -37.24 29.96 -31.06
CA GLN A 6 -37.79 30.09 -29.72
C GLN A 6 -38.93 29.08 -29.49
N LEU A 7 -38.72 28.15 -28.57
CA LEU A 7 -39.70 27.19 -28.05
C LEU A 7 -40.08 27.62 -26.62
N THR A 8 -40.99 28.59 -26.52
CA THR A 8 -41.26 29.32 -25.26
C THR A 8 -42.55 28.89 -24.55
N GLY A 9 -43.42 28.15 -25.23
CA GLY A 9 -44.61 27.53 -24.63
C GLY A 9 -44.28 26.18 -23.98
N ALA A 10 -45.19 25.66 -23.15
CA ALA A 10 -45.14 24.25 -22.76
C ALA A 10 -45.47 23.38 -23.98
N LEU A 11 -44.55 22.54 -24.41
CA LEU A 11 -44.64 21.73 -25.63
C LEU A 11 -44.58 20.25 -25.30
N GLN A 12 -45.39 19.46 -26.01
CA GLN A 12 -45.35 18.01 -25.96
C GLN A 12 -45.38 17.44 -27.37
N PHE A 13 -44.37 16.65 -27.71
CA PHE A 13 -44.26 15.89 -28.95
C PHE A 13 -44.54 14.43 -28.61
N THR A 14 -45.65 13.88 -29.11
CA THR A 14 -46.10 12.52 -28.78
C THR A 14 -46.18 11.66 -30.02
N ASP A 15 -45.70 10.41 -29.92
CA ASP A 15 -45.76 9.39 -30.98
C ASP A 15 -45.14 9.86 -32.32
N CYS A 16 -44.14 10.74 -32.27
CA CYS A 16 -43.51 11.29 -33.47
C CYS A 16 -42.51 10.29 -34.06
N VAL A 17 -42.53 10.11 -35.38
CA VAL A 17 -41.69 9.14 -36.09
C VAL A 17 -40.82 9.86 -37.11
N GLY A 18 -39.51 9.82 -36.88
CA GLY A 18 -38.48 10.33 -37.77
C GLY A 18 -37.86 9.19 -38.56
N GLY A 19 -37.61 9.40 -39.85
CA GLY A 19 -36.97 8.36 -40.69
C GLY A 19 -35.51 8.15 -40.31
N ILE A 20 -34.67 9.16 -40.56
CA ILE A 20 -33.22 9.10 -40.32
C ILE A 20 -32.84 9.87 -39.04
N TYR A 21 -33.53 10.97 -38.76
CA TYR A 21 -33.21 11.87 -37.66
C TYR A 21 -34.42 12.05 -36.75
N GLY A 22 -34.18 12.57 -35.54
CA GLY A 22 -35.08 13.38 -34.72
C GLY A 22 -36.56 13.10 -34.92
N GLY A 23 -37.15 12.21 -34.12
CA GLY A 23 -38.57 11.88 -34.26
C GLY A 23 -39.47 13.10 -34.06
N GLY A 24 -39.23 13.89 -33.01
CA GLY A 24 -39.94 15.14 -32.77
C GLY A 24 -39.26 16.36 -33.42
N ILE A 25 -37.96 16.56 -33.16
CA ILE A 25 -37.20 17.71 -33.67
C ILE A 25 -35.91 17.27 -34.36
N PHE A 26 -35.69 17.80 -35.57
CA PHE A 26 -34.42 17.71 -36.29
C PHE A 26 -33.84 19.10 -36.53
N ILE A 27 -32.62 19.32 -36.03
CA ILE A 27 -31.84 20.54 -36.26
C ILE A 27 -30.46 20.16 -36.79
N GLY A 28 -30.21 20.45 -38.07
CA GLY A 28 -28.90 20.35 -38.69
C GLY A 28 -28.48 21.69 -39.27
N THR A 29 -27.43 22.30 -38.75
CA THR A 29 -27.00 23.64 -39.18
C THR A 29 -25.48 23.79 -39.28
N ASN A 30 -25.05 24.57 -40.26
CA ASN A 30 -23.67 25.04 -40.41
C ASN A 30 -23.55 26.57 -40.23
N ILE A 31 -24.66 27.22 -39.87
CA ILE A 31 -24.73 28.64 -39.55
C ILE A 31 -25.07 28.81 -38.07
N LYS A 32 -24.76 29.99 -37.52
CA LYS A 32 -25.15 30.37 -36.17
C LYS A 32 -26.65 30.23 -35.97
N ILE A 33 -27.04 29.45 -34.97
CA ILE A 33 -28.40 29.44 -34.45
C ILE A 33 -28.41 29.83 -32.97
N ILE A 34 -29.50 30.44 -32.54
CA ILE A 34 -29.85 30.58 -31.13
C ILE A 34 -31.09 29.72 -30.90
N LEU A 35 -30.97 28.61 -30.17
CA LEU A 35 -32.11 27.78 -29.78
C LEU A 35 -32.47 28.08 -28.33
N VAL A 36 -33.67 28.62 -28.10
CA VAL A 36 -34.18 28.91 -26.76
C VAL A 36 -35.33 27.98 -26.44
N ILE A 37 -35.17 27.12 -25.43
CA ILE A 37 -36.25 26.33 -24.84
C ILE A 37 -36.46 26.85 -23.43
N SER A 38 -37.52 27.63 -23.19
CA SER A 38 -37.69 28.38 -21.92
C SER A 38 -38.83 27.90 -21.04
N ASN A 39 -39.50 26.81 -21.42
CA ASN A 39 -40.59 26.18 -20.67
C ASN A 39 -40.48 24.66 -20.83
N THR A 40 -41.39 23.89 -20.23
CA THR A 40 -41.37 22.43 -20.32
C THR A 40 -41.51 21.96 -21.77
N CYS A 41 -40.57 21.15 -22.25
CA CYS A 41 -40.59 20.51 -23.56
C CYS A 41 -40.43 19.00 -23.37
N THR A 42 -41.47 18.25 -23.71
CA THR A 42 -41.51 16.80 -23.51
C THR A 42 -41.61 16.06 -24.84
N PHE A 43 -40.74 15.06 -25.03
CA PHE A 43 -40.81 14.09 -26.12
C PHE A 43 -41.26 12.76 -25.55
N GLN A 44 -42.38 12.23 -26.03
CA GLN A 44 -42.99 11.01 -25.51
C GLN A 44 -43.23 10.01 -26.64
N ASN A 45 -42.75 8.78 -26.47
CA ASN A 45 -42.89 7.71 -27.47
C ASN A 45 -42.34 8.08 -28.86
N CYS A 46 -41.38 9.00 -28.92
CA CYS A 46 -40.83 9.44 -30.19
C CYS A 46 -39.78 8.44 -30.67
N THR A 47 -39.77 8.17 -31.98
CA THR A 47 -38.86 7.21 -32.60
C THR A 47 -38.08 7.84 -33.74
N GLY A 48 -36.83 7.43 -33.93
CA GLY A 48 -35.97 7.88 -35.03
C GLY A 48 -34.85 6.87 -35.30
N SER A 49 -34.03 7.09 -36.31
CA SER A 49 -32.77 6.34 -36.45
C SER A 49 -31.67 6.97 -35.59
N GLN A 50 -31.56 8.29 -35.57
CA GLN A 50 -30.67 9.05 -34.68
C GLN A 50 -31.46 10.12 -33.91
N GLY A 51 -31.49 10.03 -32.57
CA GLY A 51 -32.28 10.93 -31.75
C GLY A 51 -33.78 10.62 -31.80
N GLY A 52 -34.27 9.68 -30.99
CA GLY A 52 -35.69 9.30 -31.02
C GLY A 52 -36.62 10.48 -30.77
N GLY A 53 -36.31 11.33 -29.79
CA GLY A 53 -37.00 12.60 -29.57
C GLY A 53 -36.39 13.75 -30.38
N MET A 54 -35.08 13.97 -30.21
CA MET A 54 -34.39 15.13 -30.78
C MET A 54 -33.07 14.76 -31.44
N TYR A 55 -32.81 15.37 -32.60
CA TYR A 55 -31.51 15.35 -33.25
C TYR A 55 -30.98 16.77 -33.38
N LEU A 56 -29.75 16.98 -32.90
CA LEU A 56 -29.04 18.25 -33.05
C LEU A 56 -27.61 18.02 -33.52
N SER A 57 -27.27 18.60 -34.66
CA SER A 57 -25.90 18.67 -35.17
C SER A 57 -25.55 20.09 -35.60
N SER A 58 -24.48 20.64 -35.05
CA SER A 58 -23.96 21.97 -35.44
C SER A 58 -22.43 22.00 -35.50
N SER A 59 -21.89 22.79 -36.41
CA SER A 59 -20.45 22.96 -36.67
C SER A 59 -19.95 24.41 -36.65
N ASN A 60 -20.83 25.39 -36.37
CA ASN A 60 -20.52 26.82 -36.40
C ASN A 60 -20.28 27.44 -35.02
N ILE A 61 -19.05 27.92 -34.77
CA ILE A 61 -18.51 28.39 -33.47
C ILE A 61 -19.36 29.40 -32.70
N GLU A 62 -20.30 30.09 -33.35
CA GLU A 62 -21.16 31.08 -32.71
C GLU A 62 -22.55 30.56 -32.31
N THR A 63 -22.84 29.27 -32.50
CA THR A 63 -24.13 28.66 -32.10
C THR A 63 -24.31 28.72 -30.58
N ASP A 64 -25.45 29.23 -30.13
CA ASP A 64 -25.84 29.30 -28.72
C ASP A 64 -27.11 28.47 -28.51
N ILE A 65 -27.11 27.54 -27.56
CA ILE A 65 -28.27 26.73 -27.22
C ILE A 65 -28.57 26.95 -25.75
N GLN A 66 -29.69 27.62 -25.50
CA GLN A 66 -30.16 27.98 -24.17
C GLN A 66 -31.40 27.16 -23.83
N ILE A 67 -31.19 26.12 -23.03
CA ILE A 67 -32.27 25.35 -22.42
C ILE A 67 -32.46 25.91 -21.01
N THR A 68 -33.43 26.79 -20.85
CA THR A 68 -33.82 27.42 -19.59
C THR A 68 -35.13 26.86 -19.02
N GLY A 69 -35.86 26.05 -19.79
CA GLY A 69 -36.98 25.23 -19.33
C GLY A 69 -36.57 23.78 -19.06
N GLU A 70 -37.52 22.97 -18.58
CA GLU A 70 -37.34 21.53 -18.38
C GLU A 70 -37.41 20.78 -19.72
N LEU A 71 -36.42 19.94 -20.02
CA LEU A 71 -36.41 19.10 -21.21
C LEU A 71 -36.49 17.63 -20.81
N SER A 72 -37.54 16.94 -21.27
CA SER A 72 -37.81 15.55 -20.89
C SER A 72 -38.00 14.66 -22.11
N PHE A 73 -37.35 13.50 -22.09
CA PHE A 73 -37.51 12.41 -23.04
C PHE A 73 -38.04 11.18 -22.31
N ASP A 74 -39.26 10.77 -22.64
CA ASP A 74 -39.97 9.67 -22.01
C ASP A 74 -40.29 8.59 -23.05
N ASN A 75 -39.77 7.38 -22.83
CA ASN A 75 -39.99 6.23 -23.71
C ASN A 75 -39.63 6.51 -25.19
N CYS A 76 -38.58 7.29 -25.43
CA CYS A 76 -38.08 7.56 -26.78
C CYS A 76 -37.10 6.46 -27.21
N SER A 77 -37.11 6.08 -28.49
CA SER A 77 -36.25 5.00 -28.97
C SER A 77 -35.60 5.29 -30.32
N CYS A 78 -34.43 4.70 -30.57
CA CYS A 78 -33.81 4.75 -31.87
C CYS A 78 -33.17 3.44 -32.33
N THR A 79 -33.03 3.28 -33.66
CA THR A 79 -32.38 2.11 -34.26
C THR A 79 -30.85 2.25 -34.39
N ASP A 80 -30.30 3.43 -34.07
CA ASP A 80 -28.86 3.67 -34.14
C ASP A 80 -28.38 4.46 -32.91
N LEU A 81 -28.35 5.80 -32.92
CA LEU A 81 -27.65 6.57 -31.87
C LEU A 81 -28.59 7.52 -31.12
N GLY A 82 -28.52 7.52 -29.78
CA GLY A 82 -29.24 8.49 -28.94
C GLY A 82 -30.75 8.24 -28.88
N GLY A 83 -31.21 7.33 -28.02
CA GLY A 83 -32.62 6.93 -27.95
C GLY A 83 -33.56 8.10 -27.63
N GLY A 84 -33.18 8.97 -26.70
CA GLY A 84 -33.84 10.26 -26.49
C GLY A 84 -33.27 11.34 -27.41
N TRP A 85 -31.95 11.56 -27.32
CA TRP A 85 -31.31 12.68 -27.99
C TRP A 85 -29.97 12.29 -28.62
N PHE A 86 -29.78 12.72 -29.87
CA PHE A 86 -28.48 12.78 -30.53
C PHE A 86 -27.94 14.21 -30.56
N LEU A 87 -26.75 14.42 -30.01
CA LEU A 87 -26.05 15.70 -29.96
C LEU A 87 -24.65 15.59 -30.58
N SER A 88 -24.40 16.37 -31.63
CA SER A 88 -23.08 16.46 -32.26
C SER A 88 -22.63 17.92 -32.38
N THR A 89 -21.42 18.18 -31.89
CA THR A 89 -20.78 19.50 -31.93
C THR A 89 -19.35 19.44 -32.47
N SER A 90 -18.97 20.48 -33.21
CA SER A 90 -17.61 20.70 -33.68
C SER A 90 -17.26 22.18 -33.56
N ARG A 91 -16.19 22.53 -32.83
CA ARG A 91 -15.75 23.92 -32.58
C ARG A 91 -16.77 24.81 -31.84
N LEU A 92 -17.68 24.25 -31.07
CA LEU A 92 -18.78 24.98 -30.41
C LEU A 92 -18.63 25.02 -28.90
N GLN A 93 -19.16 26.05 -28.24
CA GLN A 93 -19.43 26.00 -26.81
C GLN A 93 -20.94 25.89 -26.56
N LEU A 94 -21.39 24.78 -25.98
CA LEU A 94 -22.76 24.58 -25.55
C LEU A 94 -22.84 24.47 -24.03
N SER A 95 -23.82 25.13 -23.44
CA SER A 95 -24.12 25.03 -22.01
C SER A 95 -25.60 24.81 -21.78
N PHE A 96 -25.94 23.77 -21.03
CA PHE A 96 -27.31 23.47 -20.63
C PHE A 96 -27.49 23.80 -19.16
N THR A 97 -28.38 24.75 -18.86
CA THR A 97 -28.51 25.39 -17.55
C THR A 97 -29.83 25.05 -16.85
N ASN A 98 -30.43 23.90 -17.14
CA ASN A 98 -31.62 23.44 -16.44
C ASN A 98 -31.74 21.91 -16.48
N ILE A 99 -32.80 21.38 -15.87
CA ILE A 99 -33.10 19.97 -15.71
C ILE A 99 -33.33 19.30 -17.08
N ILE A 100 -32.52 18.27 -17.37
CA ILE A 100 -32.70 17.39 -18.52
C ILE A 100 -32.91 15.96 -18.02
N GLN A 101 -34.00 15.33 -18.44
CA GLN A 101 -34.38 13.99 -18.00
C GLN A 101 -34.57 13.04 -19.18
N PHE A 102 -34.01 11.83 -19.04
CA PHE A 102 -34.22 10.71 -19.93
C PHE A 102 -34.78 9.56 -19.12
N LYS A 103 -35.96 9.09 -19.50
CA LYS A 103 -36.64 8.00 -18.82
C LYS A 103 -37.12 6.96 -19.82
N ASP A 104 -36.82 5.70 -19.54
CA ASP A 104 -37.25 4.55 -20.36
C ASP A 104 -36.79 4.67 -21.82
N CYS A 105 -35.73 5.43 -22.10
CA CYS A 105 -35.21 5.63 -23.45
C CYS A 105 -34.34 4.45 -23.91
N SER A 106 -34.36 4.13 -25.20
CA SER A 106 -33.62 2.98 -25.74
C SER A 106 -32.94 3.19 -27.08
N SER A 107 -31.82 2.51 -27.32
CA SER A 107 -31.09 2.53 -28.58
C SER A 107 -30.65 1.11 -28.99
N GLU A 108 -30.79 0.76 -30.27
CA GLU A 108 -30.26 -0.50 -30.81
C GLU A 108 -28.72 -0.51 -30.97
N ASN A 109 -28.05 0.63 -30.82
CA ASN A 109 -26.59 0.72 -30.90
C ASN A 109 -26.03 1.41 -29.65
N ASN A 110 -25.91 2.74 -29.65
CA ASN A 110 -25.23 3.47 -28.57
C ASN A 110 -26.03 4.64 -28.00
N GLY A 111 -25.97 4.80 -26.67
CA GLY A 111 -26.55 5.94 -25.96
C GLY A 111 -28.07 5.84 -25.86
N GLY A 112 -28.57 5.00 -24.96
CA GLY A 112 -30.01 4.79 -24.77
C GLY A 112 -30.76 6.08 -24.44
N GLY A 113 -30.21 6.92 -23.55
CA GLY A 113 -30.73 8.26 -23.31
C GLY A 113 -30.16 9.29 -24.30
N LEU A 114 -28.84 9.49 -24.22
CA LEU A 114 -28.13 10.56 -24.91
C LEU A 114 -26.87 10.03 -25.61
N TYR A 115 -26.70 10.43 -26.86
CA TYR A 115 -25.44 10.27 -27.59
C TYR A 115 -24.79 11.64 -27.80
N VAL A 116 -23.53 11.78 -27.40
CA VAL A 116 -22.73 13.00 -27.56
C VAL A 116 -21.52 12.73 -28.43
N SER A 117 -21.34 13.54 -29.48
CA SER A 117 -20.08 13.66 -30.22
C SER A 117 -19.54 15.07 -30.08
N CYS A 118 -18.37 15.22 -29.45
CA CYS A 118 -17.72 16.50 -29.22
C CYS A 118 -16.32 16.49 -29.86
N SER A 119 -16.10 17.39 -30.83
CA SER A 119 -14.88 17.37 -31.63
C SER A 119 -14.33 18.77 -31.92
N ASN A 120 -13.07 18.83 -32.37
CA ASN A 120 -12.39 20.04 -32.84
C ASN A 120 -12.50 21.21 -31.84
N GLU A 121 -11.98 21.03 -30.62
CA GLU A 121 -12.03 22.03 -29.54
C GLU A 121 -13.45 22.46 -29.11
N GLY A 122 -14.48 21.66 -29.45
CA GLY A 122 -15.83 21.86 -28.93
C GLY A 122 -15.89 21.66 -27.42
N MET A 123 -16.75 22.41 -26.73
CA MET A 123 -17.02 22.32 -25.31
C MET A 123 -18.52 22.12 -25.08
N ILE A 124 -18.89 21.08 -24.34
CA ILE A 124 -20.27 20.85 -23.89
C ILE A 124 -20.29 20.82 -22.37
N ARG A 125 -21.15 21.64 -21.76
CA ARG A 125 -21.33 21.72 -20.31
C ARG A 125 -22.77 21.46 -19.93
N PHE A 126 -23.00 20.45 -19.11
CA PHE A 126 -24.27 20.24 -18.42
C PHE A 126 -24.13 20.87 -17.02
N ILE A 127 -24.79 22.00 -16.79
CA ILE A 127 -24.55 22.87 -15.63
C ILE A 127 -25.51 22.57 -14.46
N GLU A 128 -26.71 22.06 -14.73
CA GLU A 128 -27.71 21.73 -13.72
C GLU A 128 -27.98 20.21 -13.68
N GLU A 129 -29.19 19.80 -13.29
CA GLU A 129 -29.54 18.38 -13.11
C GLU A 129 -29.65 17.64 -14.44
N LEU A 130 -28.91 16.53 -14.55
CA LEU A 130 -28.99 15.61 -15.68
C LEU A 130 -29.34 14.22 -15.15
N LYS A 131 -30.51 13.70 -15.52
CA LYS A 131 -31.01 12.44 -14.99
C LYS A 131 -31.30 11.42 -16.09
N PHE A 132 -30.80 10.20 -15.90
CA PHE A 132 -31.09 9.03 -16.71
C PHE A 132 -31.70 7.95 -15.84
N GLU A 133 -32.90 7.48 -16.18
CA GLU A 133 -33.61 6.45 -15.43
C GLU A 133 -34.09 5.35 -16.37
N ASN A 134 -33.65 4.12 -16.10
CA ASN A 134 -34.03 2.92 -16.85
C ASN A 134 -33.77 3.02 -18.37
N CYS A 135 -32.70 3.74 -18.76
CA CYS A 135 -32.31 3.84 -20.17
C CYS A 135 -31.48 2.63 -20.61
N SER A 136 -31.58 2.23 -21.87
CA SER A 136 -30.90 1.01 -22.35
C SER A 136 -30.31 1.12 -23.76
N ALA A 137 -29.19 0.44 -23.99
CA ALA A 137 -28.59 0.31 -25.32
C ALA A 137 -28.10 -1.13 -25.55
N ILE A 138 -28.10 -1.61 -26.80
CA ILE A 138 -27.58 -2.97 -27.07
C ILE A 138 -26.05 -3.01 -26.93
N ASN A 139 -25.34 -2.00 -27.45
CA ASN A 139 -23.87 -2.04 -27.49
C ASN A 139 -23.24 -1.27 -26.34
N SER A 140 -23.43 0.04 -26.28
CA SER A 140 -22.71 0.87 -25.31
C SER A 140 -23.57 2.00 -24.75
N ALA A 141 -23.41 2.26 -23.45
CA ALA A 141 -24.11 3.29 -22.68
C ALA A 141 -25.64 3.20 -22.72
N GLY A 142 -26.23 2.60 -21.68
CA GLY A 142 -27.67 2.72 -21.45
C GLY A 142 -28.10 4.18 -21.25
N GLY A 143 -27.32 4.96 -20.50
CA GLY A 143 -27.58 6.38 -20.26
C GLY A 143 -26.93 7.29 -21.31
N LEU A 144 -25.63 7.51 -21.17
CA LEU A 144 -24.85 8.53 -21.89
C LEU A 144 -23.65 7.94 -22.63
N TYR A 145 -23.69 7.98 -23.95
CA TYR A 145 -22.53 7.68 -24.79
C TYR A 145 -21.80 8.98 -25.13
N MET A 146 -20.48 9.00 -24.99
CA MET A 146 -19.64 10.14 -25.36
C MET A 146 -18.51 9.71 -26.30
N ASN A 147 -18.38 10.44 -27.40
CA ASN A 147 -17.22 10.42 -28.27
C ASN A 147 -16.53 11.78 -28.25
N ILE A 148 -15.38 11.89 -27.59
CA ILE A 148 -14.65 13.14 -27.37
C ILE A 148 -13.28 13.05 -28.06
N ILE A 149 -13.10 13.81 -29.14
CA ILE A 149 -11.92 13.72 -30.00
C ILE A 149 -11.41 15.12 -30.40
N SER A 150 -10.18 15.20 -30.89
CA SER A 150 -9.63 16.43 -31.48
C SER A 150 -9.77 17.66 -30.57
N GLY A 151 -9.45 17.52 -29.27
CA GLY A 151 -9.51 18.60 -28.29
C GLY A 151 -10.90 18.91 -27.75
N GLY A 152 -11.91 18.08 -28.04
CA GLY A 152 -13.23 18.21 -27.45
C GLY A 152 -13.20 18.14 -25.93
N SER A 153 -14.14 18.82 -25.27
CA SER A 153 -14.28 18.83 -23.82
C SER A 153 -15.74 18.67 -23.43
N VAL A 154 -16.01 17.74 -22.51
CA VAL A 154 -17.34 17.59 -21.91
C VAL A 154 -17.24 17.72 -20.39
N THR A 155 -18.10 18.55 -19.81
CA THR A 155 -18.19 18.75 -18.36
C THR A 155 -19.59 18.45 -17.86
N LEU A 156 -19.67 17.60 -16.84
CA LEU A 156 -20.86 17.36 -16.01
C LEU A 156 -20.67 18.13 -14.69
N ASP A 157 -21.18 19.36 -14.66
CA ASP A 157 -20.81 20.40 -13.68
C ASP A 157 -21.59 20.31 -12.35
N ASN A 158 -22.69 19.56 -12.32
CA ASN A 158 -23.59 19.45 -11.16
C ASN A 158 -24.27 18.08 -11.11
N LYS A 159 -25.28 17.91 -10.25
CA LYS A 159 -26.00 16.68 -9.94
C LYS A 159 -26.39 15.86 -11.18
N CYS A 160 -25.61 14.83 -11.48
CA CYS A 160 -25.90 13.86 -12.53
C CYS A 160 -26.30 12.52 -11.92
N GLU A 161 -27.46 11.98 -12.30
CA GLU A 161 -27.96 10.69 -11.79
C GLU A 161 -28.17 9.69 -12.92
N PHE A 162 -27.59 8.51 -12.76
CA PHE A 162 -27.79 7.36 -13.63
C PHE A 162 -28.35 6.21 -12.80
N LEU A 163 -29.60 5.87 -13.05
CA LEU A 163 -30.35 4.90 -12.26
C LEU A 163 -30.81 3.77 -13.16
N LYS A 164 -30.38 2.53 -12.87
CA LYS A 164 -30.88 1.32 -13.54
C LYS A 164 -30.67 1.28 -15.06
N CYS A 165 -29.68 2.03 -15.55
CA CYS A 165 -29.29 1.98 -16.95
C CYS A 165 -28.57 0.66 -17.29
N LYS A 166 -28.75 0.16 -18.51
CA LYS A 166 -28.15 -1.11 -18.96
C LYS A 166 -27.61 -1.07 -20.38
N SER A 167 -26.47 -1.70 -20.63
CA SER A 167 -25.93 -1.87 -21.99
C SER A 167 -24.92 -3.01 -22.10
N GLY A 168 -24.39 -3.25 -23.31
CA GLY A 168 -23.28 -4.17 -23.52
C GLY A 168 -22.04 -3.78 -22.73
N ASN A 169 -21.55 -2.55 -22.90
CA ASN A 169 -20.49 -1.95 -22.07
C ASN A 169 -20.94 -0.62 -21.48
N GLY A 170 -20.46 -0.28 -20.29
CA GLY A 170 -20.73 1.01 -19.67
C GLY A 170 -22.20 1.20 -19.37
N GLY A 171 -22.79 0.42 -18.45
CA GLY A 171 -24.24 0.36 -18.27
C GLY A 171 -24.92 1.72 -18.15
N ALA A 172 -24.29 2.66 -17.43
CA ALA A 172 -24.66 4.06 -17.43
C ALA A 172 -23.93 4.88 -18.50
N ILE A 173 -22.60 4.87 -18.47
CA ILE A 173 -21.74 5.75 -19.27
C ILE A 173 -20.74 4.94 -20.07
N TYR A 174 -20.61 5.29 -21.34
CA TYR A 174 -19.51 4.85 -22.18
C TYR A 174 -18.75 6.07 -22.70
N LEU A 175 -17.46 6.16 -22.38
CA LEU A 175 -16.58 7.25 -22.77
C LEU A 175 -15.55 6.77 -23.78
N SER A 176 -15.69 7.16 -25.04
CA SER A 176 -14.66 7.07 -26.08
C SER A 176 -13.90 8.39 -26.13
N ILE A 177 -12.61 8.38 -25.78
CA ILE A 177 -11.82 9.60 -25.67
C ILE A 177 -10.43 9.46 -26.29
N ASP A 178 -10.03 10.48 -27.06
CA ASP A 178 -8.70 10.58 -27.67
C ASP A 178 -7.82 11.60 -26.92
N PHE A 179 -6.78 11.11 -26.23
CA PHE A 179 -5.90 11.91 -25.42
C PHE A 179 -4.79 12.62 -26.19
N GLU A 180 -4.43 12.16 -27.40
CA GLU A 180 -3.35 12.79 -28.19
C GLU A 180 -3.62 14.25 -28.51
N GLN A 181 -4.89 14.60 -28.63
CA GLN A 181 -5.36 15.95 -28.97
C GLN A 181 -5.90 16.70 -27.75
N GLN A 182 -5.52 16.32 -26.52
CA GLN A 182 -5.92 17.03 -25.30
C GLN A 182 -7.44 17.05 -25.04
N SER A 183 -8.17 16.03 -25.49
CA SER A 183 -9.60 15.90 -25.19
C SER A 183 -9.82 15.65 -23.69
N SER A 184 -10.92 16.17 -23.13
CA SER A 184 -11.15 16.12 -21.68
C SER A 184 -12.58 15.75 -21.29
N PHE A 185 -12.71 15.10 -20.14
CA PHE A 185 -13.98 14.79 -19.51
C PHE A 185 -13.92 15.06 -18.00
N GLN A 186 -14.75 15.99 -17.52
CA GLN A 186 -14.77 16.41 -16.12
C GLN A 186 -16.13 16.14 -15.47
N ILE A 187 -16.09 15.65 -14.24
CA ILE A 187 -17.27 15.35 -13.44
C ILE A 187 -17.16 16.05 -12.09
N LYS A 188 -18.25 16.66 -11.60
CA LYS A 188 -18.29 17.27 -10.27
C LYS A 188 -19.16 16.53 -9.26
N ASP A 189 -20.33 16.03 -9.64
CA ASP A 189 -21.22 15.29 -8.75
C ASP A 189 -22.04 14.29 -9.57
N ILE A 190 -21.67 13.01 -9.49
CA ILE A 190 -22.36 11.94 -10.21
C ILE A 190 -22.72 10.81 -9.26
N LEU A 191 -23.97 10.36 -9.39
CA LEU A 191 -24.49 9.15 -8.77
C LEU A 191 -24.78 8.13 -9.88
N ILE A 192 -24.18 6.95 -9.77
CA ILE A 192 -24.44 5.82 -10.65
C ILE A 192 -24.89 4.64 -9.78
N GLN A 193 -26.14 4.22 -9.96
CA GLN A 193 -26.73 3.23 -9.09
C GLN A 193 -27.52 2.18 -9.87
N GLU A 194 -27.29 0.92 -9.49
CA GLU A 194 -27.99 -0.25 -10.04
C GLU A 194 -27.85 -0.40 -11.56
N CYS A 195 -26.76 0.12 -12.14
CA CYS A 195 -26.47 0.04 -13.57
C CYS A 195 -25.78 -1.27 -13.95
N GLN A 196 -26.01 -1.74 -15.17
CA GLN A 196 -25.61 -3.09 -15.60
C GLN A 196 -24.91 -3.13 -16.96
N ALA A 197 -23.77 -3.82 -17.02
CA ALA A 197 -23.10 -4.19 -18.26
C ALA A 197 -23.30 -5.69 -18.55
N LEU A 198 -23.90 -5.99 -19.69
CA LEU A 198 -24.37 -7.34 -20.05
C LEU A 198 -23.58 -7.89 -21.24
N ILE A 199 -23.35 -9.21 -21.28
CA ILE A 199 -22.76 -9.85 -22.45
C ILE A 199 -23.74 -9.77 -23.63
N ASN A 200 -23.27 -9.21 -24.73
CA ASN A 200 -23.91 -9.30 -26.02
C ASN A 200 -23.39 -10.53 -26.78
N THR A 201 -24.26 -11.51 -27.02
CA THR A 201 -23.92 -12.77 -27.70
C THR A 201 -23.83 -12.67 -29.22
N ASP A 202 -24.13 -11.51 -29.81
CA ASP A 202 -23.98 -11.31 -31.24
C ASP A 202 -22.49 -11.27 -31.63
N TYR A 203 -22.12 -12.05 -32.66
CA TYR A 203 -20.73 -12.25 -33.10
C TYR A 203 -19.96 -10.96 -33.44
N GLN A 204 -20.66 -9.84 -33.68
CA GLN A 204 -20.07 -8.54 -33.93
C GLN A 204 -19.53 -7.85 -32.66
N TYR A 205 -19.95 -8.28 -31.47
CA TYR A 205 -19.74 -7.58 -30.18
C TYR A 205 -19.07 -8.46 -29.11
N SER A 206 -18.05 -9.22 -29.54
CA SER A 206 -17.32 -10.18 -28.68
C SER A 206 -16.77 -9.59 -27.37
N GLN A 207 -16.49 -8.28 -27.35
CA GLN A 207 -15.99 -7.55 -26.17
C GLN A 207 -17.08 -6.68 -25.52
N SER A 208 -18.10 -7.35 -24.97
CA SER A 208 -19.16 -6.76 -24.13
C SER A 208 -19.13 -7.35 -22.71
N GLY A 209 -19.85 -6.73 -21.78
CA GLY A 209 -19.97 -7.15 -20.38
C GLY A 209 -19.04 -6.41 -19.41
N PHE A 210 -18.47 -5.27 -19.79
CA PHE A 210 -17.50 -4.53 -18.99
C PHE A 210 -18.05 -3.19 -18.49
N GLY A 211 -17.72 -2.81 -17.25
CA GLY A 211 -18.04 -1.49 -16.72
C GLY A 211 -19.52 -1.31 -16.42
N GLY A 212 -20.04 -1.91 -15.35
CA GLY A 212 -21.48 -1.89 -15.04
C GLY A 212 -22.03 -0.47 -14.88
N GLY A 213 -21.26 0.41 -14.25
CA GLY A 213 -21.50 1.84 -14.29
C GLY A 213 -20.88 2.49 -15.52
N ILE A 214 -19.55 2.49 -15.60
CA ILE A 214 -18.77 3.27 -16.56
C ILE A 214 -17.79 2.36 -17.30
N PHE A 215 -17.71 2.54 -18.62
CA PHE A 215 -16.61 2.01 -19.44
C PHE A 215 -15.83 3.14 -20.10
N ILE A 216 -14.51 3.16 -19.93
CA ILE A 216 -13.61 4.13 -20.57
C ILE A 216 -12.78 3.44 -21.66
N ALA A 217 -12.98 3.91 -22.89
CA ALA A 217 -12.23 3.56 -24.09
C ALA A 217 -11.26 4.68 -24.46
N GLY A 218 -10.02 4.59 -24.00
CA GLY A 218 -8.99 5.59 -24.26
C GLY A 218 -8.11 5.23 -25.45
N THR A 219 -7.83 6.22 -26.31
CA THR A 219 -6.78 6.15 -27.35
C THR A 219 -5.77 7.27 -27.16
N GLY A 220 -4.56 7.09 -27.70
CA GLY A 220 -3.48 8.04 -27.55
C GLY A 220 -2.79 7.97 -26.17
N VAL A 221 -1.80 8.83 -25.96
CA VAL A 221 -1.05 8.92 -24.71
C VAL A 221 -1.75 9.89 -23.75
N TYR A 222 -2.14 9.41 -22.57
CA TYR A 222 -2.72 10.25 -21.53
C TYR A 222 -1.63 10.99 -20.76
N ASP A 223 -1.66 12.32 -20.82
CA ASP A 223 -0.81 13.18 -19.98
C ASP A 223 -1.43 13.30 -18.59
N VAL A 224 -0.86 12.61 -17.60
CA VAL A 224 -1.34 12.63 -16.21
C VAL A 224 -1.33 14.02 -15.58
N SER A 225 -0.47 14.93 -16.04
CA SER A 225 -0.40 16.30 -15.51
C SER A 225 -1.59 17.17 -15.92
N SER A 226 -2.31 16.74 -16.97
CA SER A 226 -3.41 17.49 -17.57
C SER A 226 -4.70 17.49 -16.73
N LYS A 227 -4.86 16.51 -15.83
CA LYS A 227 -6.11 16.26 -15.07
C LYS A 227 -7.36 16.21 -15.97
N MET A 228 -7.22 15.67 -17.18
CA MET A 228 -8.31 15.55 -18.16
C MET A 228 -9.35 14.50 -17.78
N LEU A 229 -9.04 13.61 -16.84
CA LEU A 229 -9.94 12.64 -16.22
C LEU A 229 -9.83 12.70 -14.70
N ASP A 230 -10.96 13.00 -14.04
CA ASP A 230 -11.07 13.02 -12.58
C ASP A 230 -12.44 12.46 -12.17
N PHE A 231 -12.40 11.31 -11.49
CA PHE A 231 -13.55 10.57 -10.98
C PHE A 231 -13.63 10.61 -9.45
N SER A 232 -12.81 11.45 -8.78
CA SER A 232 -12.74 11.57 -7.31
C SER A 232 -14.09 11.84 -6.63
N LYS A 233 -15.04 12.43 -7.36
CA LYS A 233 -16.37 12.81 -6.83
C LYS A 233 -17.50 11.88 -7.28
N THR A 234 -17.15 10.73 -7.86
CA THR A 234 -18.16 9.76 -8.30
C THR A 234 -18.66 8.90 -7.14
N LYS A 235 -19.97 8.65 -7.13
CA LYS A 235 -20.62 7.73 -6.18
C LYS A 235 -21.27 6.60 -6.95
N MET A 236 -20.79 5.38 -6.74
CA MET A 236 -21.19 4.19 -7.47
C MET A 236 -21.70 3.14 -6.48
N TYR A 237 -22.93 2.64 -6.69
CA TYR A 237 -23.57 1.70 -5.76
C TYR A 237 -24.36 0.61 -6.48
N GLY A 238 -24.11 -0.65 -6.12
CA GLY A 238 -24.91 -1.79 -6.58
C GLY A 238 -24.91 -1.99 -8.10
N ASN A 239 -23.87 -1.51 -8.78
CA ASN A 239 -23.68 -1.73 -10.21
C ASN A 239 -23.19 -3.18 -10.44
N SER A 240 -23.40 -3.70 -11.64
CA SER A 240 -22.95 -5.06 -11.99
C SER A 240 -22.44 -5.17 -13.42
N ALA A 241 -21.42 -5.98 -13.63
CA ALA A 241 -20.87 -6.29 -14.95
C ALA A 241 -20.69 -7.80 -15.11
N ASP A 242 -21.17 -8.35 -16.24
CA ASP A 242 -21.09 -9.78 -16.52
C ASP A 242 -19.64 -10.31 -16.65
N LYS A 243 -18.67 -9.44 -17.00
CA LYS A 243 -17.25 -9.81 -17.12
C LYS A 243 -16.36 -9.18 -16.05
N ALA A 244 -16.23 -7.84 -16.03
CA ALA A 244 -15.27 -7.15 -15.16
C ALA A 244 -15.59 -5.66 -15.00
N GLY A 245 -15.13 -5.09 -13.89
CA GLY A 245 -15.39 -3.70 -13.50
C GLY A 245 -16.87 -3.49 -13.19
N GLN A 246 -17.32 -3.95 -12.02
CA GLN A 246 -18.73 -3.84 -11.62
C GLN A 246 -19.23 -2.39 -11.68
N SER A 247 -18.38 -1.45 -11.25
CA SER A 247 -18.66 -0.01 -11.33
C SER A 247 -17.88 0.69 -12.44
N LEU A 248 -16.58 0.41 -12.59
CA LEU A 248 -15.72 1.04 -13.60
C LEU A 248 -14.82 0.01 -14.28
N TYR A 249 -14.80 0.05 -15.61
CA TYR A 249 -13.79 -0.64 -16.41
C TYR A 249 -13.03 0.32 -17.33
N VAL A 250 -11.71 0.21 -17.39
CA VAL A 250 -10.85 1.12 -18.17
C VAL A 250 -9.92 0.36 -19.11
N ALA A 251 -10.00 0.69 -20.40
CA ALA A 251 -9.06 0.24 -21.42
C ALA A 251 -8.35 1.46 -22.02
N MET A 252 -7.15 1.77 -21.52
CA MET A 252 -6.30 2.83 -22.08
C MET A 252 -4.81 2.56 -21.86
N PRO A 253 -3.90 3.08 -22.71
CA PRO A 253 -2.47 2.76 -22.63
C PRO A 253 -1.83 3.16 -21.30
N ASN A 254 -2.24 4.30 -20.72
CA ASN A 254 -1.62 4.90 -19.54
C ASN A 254 -2.45 4.76 -18.25
N VAL A 255 -3.27 3.72 -18.16
CA VAL A 255 -4.12 3.47 -16.97
C VAL A 255 -3.30 3.32 -15.69
N ILE A 256 -2.12 2.71 -15.77
CA ILE A 256 -1.20 2.54 -14.63
C ILE A 256 -0.75 3.91 -14.12
N GLN A 257 -0.29 4.79 -15.01
CA GLN A 257 0.17 6.13 -14.64
C GLN A 257 -0.98 6.98 -14.09
N TRP A 258 -2.18 6.87 -14.67
CA TRP A 258 -3.35 7.56 -14.16
C TRP A 258 -3.72 7.11 -12.74
N CYS A 259 -3.68 5.80 -12.46
CA CYS A 259 -3.90 5.26 -11.12
C CYS A 259 -2.83 5.73 -10.12
N ARG A 260 -1.58 5.87 -10.56
CA ARG A 260 -0.45 6.36 -9.73
C ARG A 260 -0.46 7.88 -9.50
N THR A 261 -1.36 8.62 -10.14
CA THR A 261 -1.40 10.09 -10.03
C THR A 261 -2.08 10.53 -8.74
N GLY A 262 -1.52 11.53 -8.06
CA GLY A 262 -2.03 12.02 -6.79
C GLY A 262 -1.67 11.11 -5.62
N ILE A 263 -2.51 11.08 -4.58
CA ILE A 263 -2.34 10.22 -3.40
C ILE A 263 -3.33 9.06 -3.52
N ASP A 264 -2.83 7.82 -3.41
CA ASP A 264 -3.63 6.60 -3.37
C ASP A 264 -4.77 6.54 -4.39
N GLY A 265 -4.54 6.94 -5.65
CA GLY A 265 -5.53 6.82 -6.72
C GLY A 265 -6.73 7.77 -6.61
N GLU A 266 -6.57 8.91 -5.92
CA GLU A 266 -7.64 9.88 -5.66
C GLU A 266 -8.50 10.23 -6.89
N SER A 267 -7.88 10.35 -8.07
CA SER A 267 -8.56 10.72 -9.32
C SER A 267 -9.37 9.59 -9.95
N VAL A 268 -9.27 8.36 -9.43
CA VAL A 268 -9.91 7.15 -9.96
C VAL A 268 -10.99 6.61 -9.03
N LYS A 269 -10.75 6.63 -7.71
CA LYS A 269 -11.52 5.87 -6.71
C LYS A 269 -12.99 6.24 -6.59
N GLY A 270 -13.34 7.52 -6.70
CA GLY A 270 -14.67 7.97 -6.27
C GLY A 270 -14.95 7.60 -4.82
N ASN A 271 -16.02 6.84 -4.56
CA ASN A 271 -16.39 6.31 -3.25
C ASN A 271 -15.82 4.91 -2.92
N TYR A 272 -14.87 4.39 -3.69
CA TYR A 272 -14.18 3.13 -3.40
C TYR A 272 -13.30 3.24 -2.14
N SER A 273 -13.36 2.23 -1.28
CA SER A 273 -12.55 2.08 -0.06
C SER A 273 -11.58 0.92 -0.22
N ASP A 274 -10.28 1.16 -0.03
CA ASP A 274 -9.25 0.10 -0.03
C ASP A 274 -9.46 -0.94 1.10
N ILE A 275 -10.35 -0.65 2.07
CA ILE A 275 -10.64 -1.54 3.20
C ILE A 275 -11.93 -2.32 2.96
N ASP A 276 -12.97 -1.64 2.47
CA ASP A 276 -14.35 -2.16 2.50
C ASP A 276 -14.89 -2.58 1.13
N SER A 277 -14.28 -2.11 0.03
CA SER A 277 -14.78 -2.36 -1.33
C SER A 277 -14.22 -3.64 -1.92
N ASP A 278 -15.02 -4.31 -2.76
CA ASP A 278 -14.53 -5.45 -3.53
C ASP A 278 -13.69 -4.93 -4.71
N GLU A 279 -12.47 -5.42 -4.85
CA GLU A 279 -11.54 -5.07 -5.93
C GLU A 279 -12.12 -5.25 -7.36
N SER A 280 -13.17 -6.06 -7.55
CA SER A 280 -13.88 -6.19 -8.83
C SER A 280 -14.73 -4.97 -9.21
N GLU A 281 -14.95 -4.03 -8.28
CA GLU A 281 -15.65 -2.77 -8.56
C GLU A 281 -14.91 -1.94 -9.61
N LEU A 282 -13.57 -1.87 -9.50
CA LEU A 282 -12.71 -1.04 -10.34
C LEU A 282 -11.63 -1.90 -11.00
N GLU A 283 -11.77 -2.16 -12.30
CA GLU A 283 -10.81 -2.96 -13.06
C GLU A 283 -10.35 -2.24 -14.34
N GLY A 284 -9.23 -2.66 -14.89
CA GLY A 284 -8.79 -2.15 -16.17
C GLY A 284 -7.58 -2.87 -16.75
N ILE A 285 -7.18 -2.42 -17.93
CA ILE A 285 -6.12 -3.03 -18.73
C ILE A 285 -5.29 -1.94 -19.43
N PRO A 286 -3.95 -2.02 -19.38
CA PRO A 286 -3.05 -1.00 -19.95
C PRO A 286 -2.87 -1.15 -21.47
N VAL A 287 -3.99 -1.23 -22.20
CA VAL A 287 -4.00 -1.30 -23.66
C VAL A 287 -4.97 -0.27 -24.22
N GLY A 288 -4.58 0.37 -25.32
CA GLY A 288 -5.49 1.28 -26.03
C GLY A 288 -6.70 0.54 -26.59
N TYR A 289 -7.82 1.24 -26.69
CA TYR A 289 -9.11 0.65 -27.07
C TYR A 289 -9.08 -0.13 -28.40
N SER A 290 -8.34 0.35 -29.40
CA SER A 290 -8.17 -0.37 -30.68
C SER A 290 -7.56 -1.76 -30.50
N ASN A 291 -6.59 -1.90 -29.60
CA ASN A 291 -5.93 -3.17 -29.33
C ASN A 291 -6.83 -4.06 -28.44
N PHE A 292 -7.50 -3.48 -27.44
CA PHE A 292 -8.46 -4.18 -26.58
C PHE A 292 -9.47 -5.01 -27.40
N ASN A 293 -10.04 -4.40 -28.46
CA ASN A 293 -11.00 -5.08 -29.34
C ASN A 293 -10.40 -6.22 -30.18
N SER A 294 -9.08 -6.29 -30.30
CA SER A 294 -8.39 -7.37 -31.02
C SER A 294 -7.92 -8.51 -30.12
N LEU A 295 -7.94 -8.32 -28.79
CA LEU A 295 -7.51 -9.33 -27.83
C LEU A 295 -8.54 -10.47 -27.72
N SER A 296 -8.06 -11.67 -27.42
CA SER A 296 -8.94 -12.76 -26.99
C SER A 296 -9.40 -12.53 -25.55
N GLN A 297 -10.49 -13.19 -25.15
CA GLN A 297 -10.94 -13.14 -23.75
C GLN A 297 -9.88 -13.66 -22.78
N VAL A 298 -9.07 -14.63 -23.20
CA VAL A 298 -7.97 -15.19 -22.39
C VAL A 298 -6.86 -14.16 -22.18
N ASP A 299 -6.52 -13.40 -23.21
CA ASP A 299 -5.49 -12.36 -23.10
C ASP A 299 -5.96 -11.20 -22.23
N ILE A 300 -7.23 -10.80 -22.33
CA ILE A 300 -7.82 -9.79 -21.44
C ILE A 300 -7.76 -10.25 -19.99
N MET A 301 -8.22 -11.47 -19.69
CA MET A 301 -8.18 -12.02 -18.33
C MET A 301 -6.74 -12.11 -17.78
N LYS A 302 -5.75 -12.31 -18.66
CA LYS A 302 -4.35 -12.41 -18.28
C LYS A 302 -3.75 -11.04 -17.92
N ASP A 303 -4.16 -9.97 -18.60
CA ASP A 303 -3.52 -8.67 -18.50
C ASP A 303 -4.34 -7.63 -17.72
N GLN A 304 -5.66 -7.82 -17.57
CA GLN A 304 -6.51 -6.95 -16.74
C GLN A 304 -6.17 -7.11 -15.26
N ARG A 305 -6.34 -6.04 -14.47
CA ARG A 305 -6.14 -6.05 -13.02
C ARG A 305 -7.19 -5.20 -12.32
N PRO A 306 -7.47 -5.47 -11.04
CA PRO A 306 -8.02 -4.46 -10.15
C PRO A 306 -7.13 -3.23 -10.16
N LEU A 307 -7.74 -2.06 -10.32
CA LEU A 307 -7.00 -0.80 -10.42
C LEU A 307 -6.26 -0.47 -9.10
N GLU A 308 -6.72 -1.02 -7.98
CA GLU A 308 -6.09 -0.87 -6.65
C GLU A 308 -4.61 -1.25 -6.63
N LEU A 309 -4.25 -2.29 -7.38
CA LEU A 309 -2.86 -2.74 -7.46
C LEU A 309 -1.93 -1.67 -8.04
N TRP A 310 -2.45 -0.74 -8.84
CA TRP A 310 -1.66 0.32 -9.46
C TRP A 310 -1.55 1.59 -8.60
N TRP A 311 -2.53 1.94 -7.77
CA TRP A 311 -2.32 3.04 -6.81
C TRP A 311 -1.67 2.61 -5.50
N ARG A 312 -1.72 1.32 -5.14
CA ARG A 312 -0.96 0.73 -4.03
C ARG A 312 0.32 0.02 -4.50
N THR A 313 0.93 0.49 -5.59
CA THR A 313 1.99 -0.25 -6.29
C THR A 313 3.13 -0.64 -5.33
N ILE A 314 3.44 -1.94 -5.31
CA ILE A 314 4.64 -2.52 -4.71
C ILE A 314 5.59 -2.87 -5.86
N TRP A 315 6.84 -2.39 -5.84
CA TRP A 315 7.83 -2.76 -6.84
C TRP A 315 8.48 -4.07 -6.47
N HIS A 316 8.20 -5.10 -7.26
CA HIS A 316 8.64 -6.44 -6.99
C HIS A 316 10.07 -6.68 -7.47
N ILE A 317 10.82 -7.48 -6.71
CA ILE A 317 12.18 -7.90 -7.05
C ILE A 317 12.31 -9.41 -7.05
N LEU A 318 13.16 -9.92 -7.94
CA LEU A 318 13.45 -11.34 -8.07
C LEU A 318 14.82 -11.54 -8.74
N ASN A 319 15.76 -12.20 -8.06
CA ASN A 319 17.02 -12.61 -8.69
C ASN A 319 17.29 -14.12 -8.60
N ARG A 320 16.46 -14.87 -7.87
CA ARG A 320 16.50 -16.34 -7.89
C ARG A 320 15.80 -16.85 -9.14
N ASN A 321 16.60 -17.31 -10.09
CA ASN A 321 16.13 -17.78 -11.40
C ASN A 321 15.57 -19.22 -11.34
N GLU A 322 14.81 -19.55 -10.29
CA GLU A 322 14.27 -20.90 -10.05
C GLU A 322 12.88 -21.10 -10.70
N GLY A 323 12.14 -20.01 -10.93
CA GLY A 323 10.82 -20.01 -11.54
C GLY A 323 10.78 -19.65 -13.03
N ILE A 324 9.56 -19.51 -13.55
CA ILE A 324 9.28 -19.05 -14.92
C ILE A 324 9.48 -17.53 -15.01
N ILE A 325 9.09 -16.80 -13.95
CA ILE A 325 9.28 -15.36 -13.84
C ILE A 325 10.75 -15.10 -13.51
N LYS A 326 11.33 -14.07 -14.12
CA LYS A 326 12.71 -13.64 -13.87
C LYS A 326 12.72 -12.14 -13.69
N GLY A 327 13.46 -11.66 -12.69
CA GLY A 327 13.69 -10.23 -12.57
C GLY A 327 14.67 -9.75 -13.62
N ILE A 328 14.37 -8.59 -14.18
CA ILE A 328 15.24 -7.91 -15.15
C ILE A 328 15.24 -6.43 -14.78
N ASP A 329 16.43 -5.88 -14.57
CA ASP A 329 16.62 -4.44 -14.37
C ASP A 329 16.40 -3.70 -15.70
N GLN A 330 15.16 -3.31 -15.95
CA GLN A 330 14.74 -2.59 -17.14
C GLN A 330 13.67 -1.55 -16.78
N LEU A 331 13.58 -0.50 -17.59
CA LEU A 331 12.52 0.50 -17.43
C LEU A 331 11.14 -0.17 -17.46
N GLY A 332 10.30 0.16 -16.48
CA GLY A 332 8.96 -0.40 -16.31
C GLY A 332 8.88 -1.67 -15.45
N CYS A 333 10.01 -2.24 -14.99
CA CYS A 333 9.97 -3.31 -13.99
C CYS A 333 9.26 -2.80 -12.72
N SER A 334 8.28 -3.55 -12.24
CA SER A 334 7.46 -3.15 -11.08
C SER A 334 6.54 -4.28 -10.60
N GLU A 335 5.78 -4.87 -11.51
CA GLU A 335 4.81 -5.90 -11.21
C GLU A 335 5.47 -7.24 -10.82
N TYR A 336 4.79 -8.08 -10.05
CA TYR A 336 5.32 -9.40 -9.66
C TYR A 336 5.64 -10.32 -10.85
N ASN A 337 4.95 -10.13 -11.98
CA ASN A 337 5.17 -10.87 -13.23
C ASN A 337 6.16 -10.18 -14.19
N ASN A 338 6.63 -8.98 -13.84
CA ASN A 338 7.73 -8.26 -14.47
C ASN A 338 8.60 -7.58 -13.39
N PRO A 339 9.21 -8.37 -12.49
CA PRO A 339 9.93 -7.82 -11.35
C PRO A 339 11.28 -7.23 -11.79
N CYS A 340 11.79 -6.30 -11.00
CA CYS A 340 13.17 -5.84 -11.13
C CYS A 340 14.14 -6.93 -10.66
N TYR A 341 15.39 -6.90 -11.13
CA TYR A 341 16.41 -7.85 -10.68
C TYR A 341 17.04 -7.42 -9.35
N SER A 342 17.24 -6.12 -9.11
CA SER A 342 17.92 -5.63 -7.90
C SER A 342 17.12 -4.59 -7.10
N ILE A 343 17.38 -4.54 -5.78
CA ILE A 343 16.82 -3.51 -4.87
C ILE A 343 17.21 -2.10 -5.34
N ASP A 344 18.49 -1.88 -5.65
CA ASP A 344 18.99 -0.56 -6.09
C ASP A 344 18.29 -0.06 -7.35
N PHE A 345 18.11 -0.94 -8.34
CA PHE A 345 17.40 -0.57 -9.56
C PHE A 345 15.92 -0.30 -9.28
N ALA A 346 15.25 -1.14 -8.48
CA ALA A 346 13.86 -0.94 -8.11
C ALA A 346 13.64 0.42 -7.41
N LEU A 347 14.52 0.81 -6.49
CA LEU A 347 14.47 2.13 -5.83
C LEU A 347 14.59 3.28 -6.84
N LYS A 348 15.51 3.20 -7.80
CA LYS A 348 15.66 4.20 -8.87
C LYS A 348 14.44 4.23 -9.78
N GLN A 349 13.90 3.06 -10.13
CA GLN A 349 12.71 2.93 -10.96
C GLN A 349 11.50 3.60 -10.31
N ILE A 350 11.32 3.46 -8.99
CA ILE A 350 10.25 4.15 -8.26
C ILE A 350 10.37 5.68 -8.39
N SER A 351 11.58 6.24 -8.22
CA SER A 351 11.78 7.69 -8.38
C SER A 351 11.50 8.16 -9.81
N VAL A 352 11.88 7.37 -10.82
CA VAL A 352 11.61 7.69 -12.23
C VAL A 352 10.11 7.63 -12.55
N GLU A 353 9.43 6.56 -12.15
CA GLU A 353 8.01 6.34 -12.49
C GLU A 353 7.08 7.30 -11.77
N LEU A 354 7.36 7.63 -10.50
CA LEU A 354 6.50 8.50 -9.69
C LEU A 354 6.92 9.97 -9.72
N GLY A 355 8.21 10.24 -9.93
CA GLY A 355 8.77 11.59 -9.83
C GLY A 355 9.48 12.10 -11.08
N GLY A 356 9.56 11.30 -12.15
CA GLY A 356 10.13 11.70 -13.45
C GLY A 356 11.66 11.72 -13.54
N SER A 357 12.39 11.43 -12.46
CA SER A 357 13.86 11.36 -12.46
C SER A 357 14.39 10.40 -11.40
N VAL A 358 15.61 9.87 -11.57
CA VAL A 358 16.23 8.95 -10.59
C VAL A 358 16.49 9.59 -9.22
N THR A 359 16.50 10.91 -9.13
CA THR A 359 16.74 11.67 -7.90
C THR A 359 15.46 12.29 -7.32
N SER A 360 14.30 11.98 -7.89
CA SER A 360 13.04 12.52 -7.40
C SER A 360 12.72 11.93 -6.03
N ILE A 361 12.38 12.80 -5.08
CA ILE A 361 12.05 12.42 -3.71
C ILE A 361 10.63 11.86 -3.69
N ILE A 362 10.52 10.60 -3.26
CA ILE A 362 9.24 9.92 -3.07
C ILE A 362 9.02 9.74 -1.57
N PRO A 363 7.86 10.12 -0.99
CA PRO A 363 7.65 10.04 0.45
C PRO A 363 7.91 8.65 1.05
N GLU A 364 7.47 7.61 0.32
CA GLU A 364 7.60 6.22 0.72
C GLU A 364 7.89 5.34 -0.51
N LYS A 365 8.83 4.39 -0.36
CA LYS A 365 9.12 3.38 -1.39
C LYS A 365 8.81 1.99 -0.87
N ARG A 366 8.03 1.22 -1.65
CA ARG A 366 7.61 -0.15 -1.33
C ARG A 366 8.27 -1.15 -2.26
N ILE A 367 9.00 -2.11 -1.67
CA ILE A 367 9.66 -3.20 -2.37
C ILE A 367 9.00 -4.52 -1.97
N GLY A 368 8.61 -5.32 -2.95
CA GLY A 368 8.02 -6.65 -2.77
C GLY A 368 9.01 -7.74 -3.13
N ILE A 369 9.29 -8.68 -2.23
CA ILE A 369 10.09 -9.86 -2.56
C ILE A 369 9.16 -10.90 -3.20
N CYS A 370 9.46 -11.31 -4.43
CA CYS A 370 8.69 -12.36 -5.12
C CYS A 370 8.78 -13.70 -4.38
N GLN A 371 7.79 -14.57 -4.60
CA GLN A 371 7.65 -15.84 -3.89
C GLN A 371 8.89 -16.76 -3.99
N ASP A 372 9.63 -16.70 -5.10
CA ASP A 372 10.81 -17.52 -5.35
C ASP A 372 12.02 -17.01 -4.52
N GLY A 373 11.93 -15.81 -3.93
CA GLY A 373 12.89 -15.21 -3.02
C GLY A 373 13.99 -14.37 -3.69
N TYR A 374 14.86 -13.83 -2.85
CA TYR A 374 15.95 -12.93 -3.25
C TYR A 374 17.28 -13.33 -2.60
N ASP A 375 18.34 -13.40 -3.39
CA ASP A 375 19.71 -13.64 -2.93
C ASP A 375 20.44 -12.30 -2.77
N LEU A 376 20.79 -11.94 -1.54
CA LEU A 376 21.59 -10.77 -1.26
C LEU A 376 23.08 -11.13 -1.31
N THR A 377 23.73 -10.81 -2.43
CA THR A 377 25.13 -11.17 -2.70
C THR A 377 26.13 -10.08 -2.35
N SER A 378 25.67 -8.92 -1.89
CA SER A 378 26.51 -7.80 -1.43
C SER A 378 25.73 -6.95 -0.42
N PRO A 379 26.41 -6.38 0.59
CA PRO A 379 25.78 -5.46 1.52
C PRO A 379 25.15 -4.23 0.84
N ILE A 380 24.11 -3.68 1.46
CA ILE A 380 23.36 -2.51 0.97
C ILE A 380 23.15 -1.52 2.11
N GLN A 381 23.23 -0.23 1.78
CA GLN A 381 23.00 0.86 2.71
C GLN A 381 21.84 1.74 2.24
N PHE A 382 20.87 1.95 3.12
CA PHE A 382 19.72 2.82 2.94
C PHE A 382 19.94 4.15 3.67
N SER A 383 19.73 5.26 2.96
CA SER A 383 19.66 6.59 3.57
C SER A 383 18.75 7.50 2.75
N LYS A 384 18.27 8.60 3.32
CA LYS A 384 17.47 9.59 2.57
C LYS A 384 18.17 10.08 1.30
N SER A 385 19.50 10.23 1.36
CA SER A 385 20.31 10.75 0.26
C SER A 385 20.62 9.71 -0.81
N SER A 386 20.74 8.43 -0.46
CA SER A 386 20.98 7.34 -1.44
C SER A 386 19.68 6.84 -2.07
N THR A 387 18.59 6.82 -1.31
CA THR A 387 17.31 6.24 -1.72
C THR A 387 16.30 7.28 -2.21
N TYR A 388 16.50 8.57 -1.94
CA TYR A 388 15.55 9.64 -2.24
C TYR A 388 14.14 9.37 -1.66
N THR A 389 14.07 8.88 -0.43
CA THR A 389 12.82 8.66 0.31
C THR A 389 13.03 8.75 1.81
N ASN A 390 11.95 9.04 2.55
CA ASN A 390 11.97 9.02 4.01
C ASN A 390 11.76 7.61 4.56
N ILE A 391 11.02 6.77 3.82
CA ILE A 391 10.57 5.46 4.30
C ILE A 391 10.82 4.42 3.22
N VAL A 392 11.52 3.34 3.57
CA VAL A 392 11.63 2.14 2.73
C VAL A 392 10.92 1.00 3.43
N LYS A 393 9.92 0.44 2.76
CA LYS A 393 9.20 -0.76 3.21
C LYS A 393 9.57 -1.94 2.31
N ILE A 394 10.05 -3.03 2.90
CA ILE A 394 10.35 -4.29 2.21
C ILE A 394 9.38 -5.35 2.72
N MET A 395 8.60 -5.95 1.82
CA MET A 395 7.49 -6.83 2.18
C MET A 395 7.39 -8.04 1.26
N LYS A 396 6.58 -9.02 1.65
CA LYS A 396 6.23 -10.13 0.76
C LYS A 396 5.47 -9.68 -0.49
N GLN A 397 5.50 -10.50 -1.54
CA GLN A 397 4.81 -10.27 -2.81
C GLN A 397 3.33 -9.88 -2.59
N LEU A 398 2.92 -8.77 -3.21
CA LEU A 398 1.54 -8.25 -3.23
C LEU A 398 0.92 -8.07 -1.82
N TYR A 399 1.72 -7.70 -0.82
CA TYR A 399 1.30 -7.52 0.58
C TYR A 399 0.05 -6.65 0.73
N LEU A 400 -0.85 -7.04 1.66
CA LEU A 400 -2.15 -6.40 1.95
C LEU A 400 -3.14 -6.35 0.76
N THR A 401 -2.98 -7.26 -0.21
CA THR A 401 -3.96 -7.51 -1.28
C THR A 401 -4.48 -8.94 -1.16
N LYS A 402 -5.61 -9.27 -1.79
CA LYS A 402 -6.10 -10.66 -1.81
C LYS A 402 -5.21 -11.62 -2.62
N TYR A 403 -4.24 -11.08 -3.37
CA TYR A 403 -3.29 -11.83 -4.20
C TYR A 403 -1.92 -12.00 -3.54
N ASN A 404 -1.77 -11.62 -2.26
CA ASN A 404 -0.51 -11.76 -1.55
C ASN A 404 -0.04 -13.21 -1.50
N MET A 405 1.27 -13.43 -1.55
CA MET A 405 1.82 -14.78 -1.45
C MET A 405 1.53 -15.42 -0.08
N GLU A 406 1.40 -16.75 -0.06
CA GLU A 406 1.33 -17.52 1.18
C GLU A 406 2.67 -17.49 1.92
N GLY A 407 2.62 -17.52 3.26
CA GLY A 407 3.82 -17.52 4.10
C GLY A 407 4.61 -16.20 4.06
N LYS A 408 5.93 -16.33 4.24
CA LYS A 408 6.91 -15.23 4.26
C LYS A 408 7.78 -15.28 3.01
N ALA A 409 8.16 -14.13 2.47
CA ALA A 409 9.10 -14.06 1.36
C ALA A 409 10.54 -14.19 1.86
N GLU A 410 11.41 -14.85 1.10
CA GLU A 410 12.74 -15.19 1.58
C GLU A 410 13.82 -14.24 1.04
N ILE A 411 14.67 -13.72 1.93
CA ILE A 411 15.94 -13.06 1.59
C ILE A 411 17.06 -13.94 2.11
N LYS A 412 17.97 -14.36 1.22
CA LYS A 412 19.11 -15.20 1.55
C LYS A 412 20.41 -14.43 1.43
N ILE A 413 21.15 -14.36 2.52
CA ILE A 413 22.48 -13.76 2.55
C ILE A 413 23.49 -14.72 1.93
N ILE A 414 24.21 -14.28 0.89
CA ILE A 414 25.23 -15.06 0.19
C ILE A 414 26.61 -14.44 0.44
N LYS A 415 27.30 -14.89 1.50
CA LYS A 415 28.68 -14.49 1.79
C LYS A 415 29.69 -15.18 0.88
N GLY A 416 29.41 -16.41 0.46
CA GLY A 416 30.31 -17.21 -0.39
C GLY A 416 31.44 -17.90 0.36
N GLY A 417 31.26 -18.17 1.66
CA GLY A 417 32.20 -18.88 2.53
C GLY A 417 32.86 -17.99 3.60
N ASP A 418 33.35 -18.63 4.67
CA ASP A 418 33.84 -17.95 5.88
C ASP A 418 35.01 -16.98 5.61
N THR A 419 35.85 -17.26 4.62
CA THR A 419 37.02 -16.44 4.26
C THR A 419 36.72 -15.35 3.22
N SER A 420 35.45 -15.15 2.85
CA SER A 420 35.05 -14.14 1.87
C SER A 420 35.28 -12.73 2.39
N SER A 421 35.68 -11.83 1.49
CA SER A 421 35.93 -10.40 1.79
C SER A 421 34.74 -9.49 1.46
N ILE A 422 33.56 -10.05 1.12
CA ILE A 422 32.37 -9.26 0.73
C ILE A 422 31.93 -8.29 1.83
N GLU A 423 32.14 -8.65 3.09
CA GLU A 423 31.75 -7.84 4.25
C GLU A 423 32.75 -6.72 4.57
N ASN A 424 33.95 -6.71 3.96
CA ASN A 424 34.99 -5.75 4.29
C ASN A 424 34.54 -4.30 4.05
N GLY A 425 34.65 -3.47 5.07
CA GLY A 425 34.28 -2.04 5.01
C GLY A 425 32.78 -1.77 5.16
N HIS A 426 31.95 -2.79 5.39
CA HIS A 426 30.52 -2.64 5.63
C HIS A 426 30.20 -2.87 7.11
N LYS A 427 29.18 -2.16 7.61
CA LYS A 427 28.73 -2.30 9.00
C LYS A 427 27.68 -3.38 9.21
N GLY A 428 26.85 -3.67 8.21
CA GLY A 428 25.85 -4.74 8.18
C GLY A 428 25.51 -5.15 6.74
N TRP A 429 24.88 -6.30 6.54
CA TRP A 429 24.40 -6.75 5.23
C TRP A 429 23.28 -5.85 4.68
N ILE A 430 22.43 -5.36 5.58
CA ILE A 430 21.49 -4.29 5.34
C ILE A 430 21.74 -3.24 6.40
N SER A 431 22.21 -2.06 6.00
CA SER A 431 22.37 -0.92 6.91
C SER A 431 21.40 0.20 6.59
N ALA A 432 20.99 0.94 7.61
CA ALA A 432 20.21 2.16 7.45
C ALA A 432 20.87 3.31 8.23
N SER A 433 20.85 4.50 7.65
CA SER A 433 21.41 5.71 8.26
C SER A 433 20.78 6.99 7.71
N GLY A 434 21.11 8.15 8.29
CA GLY A 434 20.65 9.45 7.81
C GLY A 434 19.14 9.66 7.90
N GLU A 435 18.58 9.43 9.09
CA GLU A 435 17.19 9.72 9.49
C GLU A 435 16.10 8.94 8.71
N ILE A 436 16.46 7.82 8.07
CA ILE A 436 15.52 7.02 7.28
C ILE A 436 14.73 6.05 8.18
N GLU A 437 13.48 5.76 7.82
CA GLU A 437 12.72 4.66 8.40
C GLU A 437 12.82 3.41 7.49
N LEU A 438 13.35 2.32 8.03
CA LEU A 438 13.42 1.03 7.34
C LEU A 438 12.44 0.03 7.96
N LYS A 439 11.58 -0.57 7.14
CA LYS A 439 10.50 -1.44 7.63
C LYS A 439 10.44 -2.76 6.88
N PHE A 440 10.27 -3.86 7.60
CA PHE A 440 10.17 -5.20 7.04
C PHE A 440 8.87 -5.89 7.43
N TYR A 441 8.15 -6.46 6.46
CA TYR A 441 6.87 -7.14 6.66
C TYR A 441 6.87 -8.54 6.05
N PHE A 442 6.70 -9.57 6.90
CA PHE A 442 6.58 -10.96 6.45
C PHE A 442 7.78 -11.46 5.63
N ILE A 443 9.00 -11.16 6.09
CA ILE A 443 10.26 -11.58 5.48
C ILE A 443 10.92 -12.68 6.30
N LYS A 444 11.52 -13.67 5.63
CA LYS A 444 12.40 -14.67 6.26
C LYS A 444 13.84 -14.45 5.77
N PHE A 445 14.73 -14.10 6.70
CA PHE A 445 16.16 -14.06 6.49
C PHE A 445 16.78 -15.43 6.75
N ILE A 446 17.52 -15.92 5.77
CA ILE A 446 18.38 -17.10 5.88
C ILE A 446 19.78 -16.80 5.33
N THR A 447 20.70 -17.74 5.49
CA THR A 447 22.08 -17.60 5.02
C THR A 447 22.48 -18.76 4.09
N ASP A 448 23.61 -18.62 3.42
CA ASP A 448 24.33 -19.73 2.79
C ASP A 448 25.12 -20.61 3.79
N LYS A 449 24.88 -20.42 5.10
CA LYS A 449 25.54 -21.07 6.26
C LYS A 449 26.97 -20.62 6.55
N SER A 450 27.50 -19.66 5.78
CA SER A 450 28.80 -19.06 6.10
C SER A 450 28.73 -18.31 7.43
N LYS A 451 29.86 -18.25 8.14
CA LYS A 451 30.00 -17.38 9.32
C LYS A 451 30.01 -15.92 8.87
N LEU A 452 29.03 -15.13 9.29
CA LEU A 452 28.96 -13.69 9.03
C LEU A 452 29.83 -12.94 10.03
N ASN A 453 30.53 -11.88 9.61
CA ASN A 453 31.35 -11.04 10.52
C ASN A 453 30.65 -9.71 10.88
N ILE A 454 29.52 -9.43 10.23
CA ILE A 454 28.71 -8.22 10.40
C ILE A 454 27.24 -8.61 10.58
N PRO A 455 26.42 -7.77 11.24
CA PRO A 455 25.00 -7.99 11.43
C PRO A 455 24.25 -8.17 10.12
N ILE A 456 23.07 -8.80 10.19
CA ILE A 456 22.14 -8.80 9.06
C ILE A 456 21.54 -7.41 8.90
N ILE A 457 21.08 -6.81 10.01
CA ILE A 457 20.57 -5.43 10.03
C ILE A 457 21.43 -4.58 10.97
N TYR A 458 21.90 -3.43 10.48
CA TYR A 458 22.66 -2.46 11.25
C TYR A 458 22.03 -1.05 11.12
N ILE A 459 21.71 -0.41 12.24
CA ILE A 459 21.10 0.92 12.28
C ILE A 459 22.07 1.89 12.96
N GLU A 460 22.26 3.08 12.37
CA GLU A 460 23.09 4.16 12.90
C GLU A 460 22.54 5.54 12.51
N ASP A 461 23.19 6.59 13.01
CA ASP A 461 22.84 8.01 12.86
C ASP A 461 21.52 8.41 13.51
N GLN A 462 21.42 9.71 13.79
CA GLN A 462 20.27 10.32 14.43
C GLN A 462 18.95 10.05 13.70
N ASN A 463 17.91 9.69 14.46
CA ASN A 463 16.52 9.49 14.00
C ASN A 463 16.36 8.43 12.89
N THR A 464 17.28 7.46 12.80
CA THR A 464 17.13 6.31 11.91
C THR A 464 16.35 5.22 12.64
N ASN A 465 15.21 4.80 12.10
CA ASN A 465 14.25 3.93 12.79
C ASN A 465 14.09 2.58 12.08
N LEU A 466 13.75 1.54 12.84
CA LEU A 466 13.55 0.19 12.35
C LEU A 466 12.23 -0.41 12.83
N GLU A 467 11.44 -0.92 11.89
CA GLU A 467 10.22 -1.69 12.18
C GLU A 467 10.32 -3.09 11.57
N LEU A 468 10.13 -4.12 12.39
CA LEU A 468 10.10 -5.52 12.00
C LEU A 468 8.73 -6.10 12.39
N ASP A 469 7.92 -6.45 11.40
CA ASP A 469 6.63 -7.10 11.60
C ASP A 469 6.63 -8.47 10.92
N SER A 470 6.41 -9.50 11.75
CA SER A 470 6.30 -10.88 11.29
C SER A 470 7.55 -11.33 10.53
N VAL A 471 8.73 -10.86 10.94
CA VAL A 471 10.03 -11.21 10.34
C VAL A 471 10.61 -12.46 11.00
N THR A 472 11.28 -13.33 10.24
CA THR A 472 12.02 -14.49 10.78
C THR A 472 13.50 -14.39 10.45
N PHE A 473 14.36 -14.59 11.44
CA PHE A 473 15.81 -14.79 11.30
C PHE A 473 16.11 -16.24 11.67
N SER A 474 16.61 -17.05 10.73
CA SER A 474 16.71 -18.50 10.91
C SER A 474 18.01 -19.07 10.35
N GLY A 475 18.72 -19.87 11.16
CA GLY A 475 19.92 -20.60 10.72
C GLY A 475 21.10 -19.67 10.42
N ILE A 476 21.46 -18.82 11.39
CA ILE A 476 22.48 -17.77 11.21
C ILE A 476 23.67 -18.04 12.13
N ASN A 477 24.87 -18.00 11.55
CA ASN A 477 26.13 -18.06 12.28
C ASN A 477 26.81 -16.68 12.20
N LEU A 478 26.94 -15.99 13.32
CA LEU A 478 27.64 -14.71 13.44
C LEU A 478 28.95 -14.92 14.22
N SER A 479 30.05 -14.38 13.75
CA SER A 479 31.38 -14.49 14.37
C SER A 479 32.13 -13.16 14.26
N PRO A 480 31.76 -12.12 15.04
CA PRO A 480 32.43 -10.83 15.00
C PRO A 480 33.89 -10.96 15.41
N SER A 481 34.79 -10.23 14.76
CA SER A 481 36.23 -10.33 14.98
C SER A 481 36.83 -9.29 15.93
N ASP A 482 36.10 -8.19 16.18
CA ASP A 482 36.67 -7.00 16.81
C ASP A 482 35.92 -6.56 18.07
N VAL A 483 34.58 -6.55 18.01
CA VAL A 483 33.67 -6.19 19.11
C VAL A 483 32.42 -7.05 19.03
N PRO A 484 31.68 -7.23 20.15
CA PRO A 484 30.40 -7.93 20.13
C PRO A 484 29.39 -7.28 19.17
N LYS A 485 28.60 -8.08 18.45
CA LYS A 485 27.60 -7.56 17.48
C LYS A 485 26.24 -8.25 17.58
N GLY A 486 25.22 -7.58 17.07
CA GLY A 486 23.87 -8.13 16.97
C GLY A 486 23.64 -8.88 15.65
N ILE A 487 22.63 -9.75 15.56
CA ILE A 487 22.02 -10.08 14.25
C ILE A 487 21.26 -8.86 13.73
N VAL A 488 20.47 -8.24 14.62
CA VAL A 488 19.96 -6.88 14.52
C VAL A 488 20.76 -6.02 15.50
N HIS A 489 21.51 -5.06 14.99
CA HIS A 489 22.38 -4.20 15.79
C HIS A 489 21.97 -2.74 15.63
N ILE A 490 21.74 -2.06 16.74
CA ILE A 490 21.32 -0.66 16.81
C ILE A 490 22.39 0.13 17.54
N ASP A 491 23.02 1.07 16.84
CA ASP A 491 23.83 2.13 17.44
C ASP A 491 22.92 3.34 17.68
N VAL A 492 22.60 3.58 18.95
CA VAL A 492 21.48 4.44 19.36
C VAL A 492 21.80 5.92 19.14
N ASP A 493 20.88 6.61 18.45
CA ASP A 493 20.81 8.07 18.43
C ASP A 493 19.38 8.55 18.14
N ASN A 494 18.56 8.71 19.19
CA ASN A 494 17.14 9.09 19.09
C ASN A 494 16.35 8.12 18.18
N THR A 495 16.53 6.82 18.43
CA THR A 495 16.06 5.72 17.56
C THR A 495 14.76 5.12 18.07
N GLU A 496 13.82 4.85 17.17
CA GLU A 496 12.66 4.00 17.43
C GLU A 496 12.89 2.59 16.85
N LEU A 497 12.67 1.57 17.68
CA LEU A 497 12.74 0.15 17.32
C LEU A 497 11.42 -0.55 17.65
N ILE A 498 10.73 -1.05 16.63
CA ILE A 498 9.48 -1.81 16.79
C ILE A 498 9.69 -3.21 16.26
N ILE A 499 9.46 -4.23 17.09
CA ILE A 499 9.56 -5.64 16.71
C ILE A 499 8.27 -6.35 17.14
N SER A 500 7.47 -6.80 16.19
CA SER A 500 6.18 -7.45 16.45
C SER A 500 6.07 -8.79 15.71
N GLY A 501 5.62 -9.83 16.41
CA GLY A 501 5.35 -11.15 15.81
C GLY A 501 6.58 -11.82 15.17
N CYS A 502 7.79 -11.42 15.58
CA CYS A 502 9.03 -11.87 14.95
C CYS A 502 9.51 -13.22 15.52
N ILE A 503 10.39 -13.90 14.78
CA ILE A 503 11.02 -15.15 15.22
C ILE A 503 12.52 -15.09 14.97
N PHE A 504 13.30 -15.32 16.01
CA PHE A 504 14.74 -15.56 15.96
C PHE A 504 14.96 -17.02 16.32
N GLU A 505 15.50 -17.83 15.41
CA GLU A 505 15.66 -19.26 15.63
C GLU A 505 16.98 -19.81 15.06
N ASP A 506 17.56 -20.79 15.76
CA ASP A 506 18.76 -21.49 15.32
C ASP A 506 19.92 -20.53 15.01
N ILE A 507 20.27 -19.70 16.00
CA ILE A 507 21.31 -18.67 15.88
C ILE A 507 22.51 -19.06 16.75
N SER A 508 23.71 -19.00 16.16
CA SER A 508 24.98 -19.20 16.84
C SER A 508 25.84 -17.94 16.71
N ILE A 509 26.29 -17.39 17.83
CA ILE A 509 27.14 -16.19 17.90
C ILE A 509 28.43 -16.55 18.63
N GLU A 510 29.55 -16.49 17.91
CA GLU A 510 30.89 -16.82 18.41
C GLU A 510 31.88 -15.67 18.20
N GLY A 511 33.19 -15.90 18.44
CA GLY A 511 34.22 -14.86 18.30
C GLY A 511 34.18 -13.90 19.49
N GLU A 512 34.08 -12.60 19.22
CA GLU A 512 33.93 -11.57 20.26
C GLU A 512 32.54 -11.56 20.93
N GLY A 513 31.62 -12.41 20.46
CA GLY A 513 30.31 -12.59 21.06
C GLY A 513 29.24 -11.64 20.52
N GLY A 514 28.11 -11.57 21.23
CA GLY A 514 26.99 -10.73 20.83
C GLY A 514 25.60 -11.25 21.21
N SER A 515 24.59 -10.78 20.50
CA SER A 515 23.17 -11.05 20.80
C SER A 515 22.33 -11.17 19.53
N ALA A 516 21.14 -11.76 19.60
CA ALA A 516 20.21 -11.70 18.48
C ALA A 516 19.80 -10.23 18.19
N ILE A 517 19.46 -9.48 19.24
CA ILE A 517 19.24 -8.03 19.20
C ILE A 517 20.24 -7.37 20.13
N ARG A 518 21.05 -6.45 19.60
CA ARG A 518 22.00 -5.66 20.38
C ARG A 518 21.69 -4.17 20.23
N ILE A 519 21.35 -3.52 21.33
CA ILE A 519 21.11 -2.07 21.42
C ILE A 519 22.28 -1.44 22.19
N GLU A 520 23.14 -0.74 21.46
CA GLU A 520 24.35 -0.10 21.97
C GLU A 520 24.13 1.41 22.05
N ASN A 521 24.51 2.01 23.18
CA ASN A 521 24.23 3.38 23.54
C ASN A 521 25.41 4.00 24.32
N ASP A 522 26.58 3.96 23.70
CA ASP A 522 27.82 4.50 24.26
C ASP A 522 27.83 6.04 24.32
N GLN A 523 26.90 6.70 23.62
CA GLN A 523 26.80 8.16 23.54
C GLN A 523 25.73 8.76 24.48
N GLU A 524 25.06 7.94 25.30
CA GLU A 524 23.99 8.37 26.22
C GLU A 524 22.80 9.07 25.52
N ASN A 525 22.43 8.58 24.33
CA ASN A 525 21.30 9.07 23.55
C ASN A 525 19.98 8.39 23.94
N SER A 526 18.85 8.97 23.57
CA SER A 526 17.53 8.38 23.80
C SER A 526 17.19 7.28 22.79
N PHE A 527 16.36 6.30 23.18
CA PHE A 527 15.70 5.37 22.26
C PHE A 527 14.37 4.86 22.84
N ASP A 528 13.47 4.47 21.95
CA ASP A 528 12.23 3.77 22.30
C ASP A 528 12.19 2.41 21.59
N ALA A 529 12.23 1.33 22.35
CA ALA A 529 12.19 -0.04 21.85
C ALA A 529 10.99 -0.82 22.40
N THR A 530 10.17 -1.38 21.50
CA THR A 530 9.04 -2.24 21.84
C THR A 530 9.17 -3.59 21.13
N ILE A 531 9.07 -4.68 21.90
CA ILE A 531 9.13 -6.05 21.42
C ILE A 531 7.87 -6.79 21.85
N GLU A 532 7.04 -7.18 20.89
CA GLU A 532 5.72 -7.77 21.09
C GLU A 532 5.59 -9.12 20.35
N GLY A 533 4.97 -10.11 20.99
CA GLY A 533 4.64 -11.40 20.34
C GLY A 533 5.82 -12.12 19.68
N THR A 534 7.05 -11.85 20.14
CA THR A 534 8.28 -12.29 19.48
C THR A 534 8.88 -13.51 20.16
N GLN A 535 9.44 -14.41 19.36
CA GLN A 535 10.04 -15.66 19.82
C GLN A 535 11.55 -15.68 19.59
N PHE A 536 12.30 -16.11 20.59
CA PHE A 536 13.73 -16.39 20.55
C PHE A 536 13.92 -17.87 20.90
N ASN A 537 14.32 -18.68 19.93
CA ASN A 537 14.38 -20.13 20.07
C ASN A 537 15.79 -20.63 19.71
N ASN A 538 16.43 -21.38 20.61
CA ASN A 538 17.74 -21.99 20.35
C ASN A 538 18.79 -20.95 19.92
N ILE A 539 19.06 -19.99 20.81
CA ILE A 539 20.05 -18.92 20.59
C ILE A 539 21.27 -19.22 21.44
N ASN A 540 22.41 -19.45 20.81
CA ASN A 540 23.67 -19.73 21.50
C ASN A 540 24.64 -18.59 21.23
N SER A 541 25.16 -17.97 22.29
CA SER A 541 26.13 -16.89 22.17
C SER A 541 27.29 -17.08 23.14
N THR A 542 28.44 -16.48 22.82
CA THR A 542 29.58 -16.34 23.73
C THR A 542 29.58 -14.92 24.31
N GLY A 543 29.84 -14.81 25.61
CA GLY A 543 29.99 -13.53 26.29
C GLY A 543 31.26 -12.82 25.87
N SER A 544 31.24 -11.49 25.98
CA SER A 544 32.42 -10.66 25.68
C SER A 544 33.49 -10.80 26.76
N GLU A 545 34.71 -10.32 26.47
CA GLU A 545 35.79 -10.25 27.47
C GLU A 545 35.44 -9.39 28.70
N SER A 546 34.39 -8.57 28.63
CA SER A 546 33.86 -7.77 29.75
C SER A 546 32.76 -8.46 30.56
N GLY A 547 32.41 -9.72 30.25
CA GLY A 547 31.34 -10.47 30.90
C GLY A 547 29.93 -10.05 30.48
N GLN A 548 29.81 -9.24 29.41
CA GLN A 548 28.51 -8.94 28.80
C GLN A 548 27.92 -10.23 28.21
N GLY A 549 26.60 -10.38 28.29
CA GLY A 549 25.90 -11.51 27.71
C GLY A 549 24.57 -11.11 27.12
N GLY A 550 23.50 -11.86 27.43
CA GLY A 550 22.19 -11.69 26.80
C GLY A 550 22.21 -12.27 25.40
N SER A 551 22.11 -13.61 25.27
CA SER A 551 22.19 -14.25 23.94
C SER A 551 21.06 -13.80 23.02
N ALA A 552 19.87 -13.52 23.56
CA ALA A 552 18.75 -12.95 22.81
C ALA A 552 18.84 -11.42 22.74
N ILE A 553 18.88 -10.73 23.88
CA ILE A 553 18.83 -9.26 23.94
C ILE A 553 19.96 -8.72 24.82
N TYR A 554 20.71 -7.78 24.27
CA TYR A 554 21.59 -6.88 25.01
C TYR A 554 21.11 -5.44 24.84
N ALA A 555 21.03 -4.68 25.93
CA ALA A 555 20.66 -3.27 25.88
C ALA A 555 21.40 -2.40 26.91
N GLN A 556 21.85 -1.23 26.47
CA GLN A 556 22.34 -0.13 27.32
C GLN A 556 21.26 0.95 27.45
N ILE A 557 20.63 1.05 28.62
CA ILE A 557 19.56 2.00 28.91
C ILE A 557 20.14 3.22 29.63
N ARG A 558 19.94 4.40 29.05
CA ARG A 558 20.46 5.69 29.54
C ARG A 558 19.29 6.66 29.72
N GLU A 559 19.56 7.96 29.67
CA GLU A 559 18.54 8.99 29.81
C GLU A 559 17.51 8.92 28.68
N ASP A 560 16.24 9.04 29.07
CA ASP A 560 15.05 8.99 28.22
C ASP A 560 14.99 7.76 27.29
N CYS A 561 15.53 6.63 27.75
CA CYS A 561 15.47 5.35 27.04
C CYS A 561 14.31 4.47 27.54
N SER A 562 13.67 3.73 26.64
CA SER A 562 12.60 2.80 26.94
C SER A 562 12.81 1.45 26.26
N LEU A 563 12.73 0.36 27.02
CA LEU A 563 12.67 -1.01 26.50
C LEU A 563 11.47 -1.74 27.11
N ILE A 564 10.48 -2.08 26.27
CA ILE A 564 9.26 -2.76 26.67
C ILE A 564 9.15 -4.10 25.94
N ILE A 565 8.94 -5.18 26.69
CA ILE A 565 8.69 -6.54 26.19
C ILE A 565 7.28 -6.95 26.63
N ASP A 566 6.42 -7.29 25.67
CA ASP A 566 4.98 -7.51 25.92
C ASP A 566 4.37 -8.56 24.95
N ASP A 567 3.06 -8.78 25.06
CA ASP A 567 2.25 -9.62 24.17
C ASP A 567 2.75 -11.07 24.04
N ASN A 568 3.04 -11.71 25.17
CA ASN A 568 3.45 -13.11 25.28
C ASN A 568 4.70 -13.43 24.44
N CYS A 569 5.76 -12.62 24.59
CA CYS A 569 7.08 -12.96 24.04
C CYS A 569 7.60 -14.28 24.64
N GLU A 570 8.37 -15.04 23.86
CA GLU A 570 8.92 -16.33 24.29
C GLU A 570 10.44 -16.41 24.10
N PHE A 571 11.14 -16.86 25.13
CA PHE A 571 12.59 -17.07 25.13
C PHE A 571 12.86 -18.51 25.55
N ASN A 572 13.15 -19.35 24.55
CA ASN A 572 13.33 -20.78 24.72
C ASN A 572 14.75 -21.17 24.33
N ASP A 573 15.44 -21.85 25.24
CA ASP A 573 16.78 -22.38 25.00
C ASP A 573 17.80 -21.30 24.57
N CYS A 574 17.75 -20.12 25.21
CA CYS A 574 18.74 -19.06 25.04
C CYS A 574 19.93 -19.30 26.00
N VAL A 575 21.13 -19.46 25.45
CA VAL A 575 22.34 -19.86 26.17
C VAL A 575 23.45 -18.85 25.93
N ILE A 576 24.01 -18.33 27.02
CA ILE A 576 25.25 -17.56 26.99
C ILE A 576 26.39 -18.37 27.64
N GLU A 577 27.45 -18.59 26.89
CA GLU A 577 28.70 -19.15 27.39
C GLU A 577 29.64 -18.03 27.82
N SER A 578 30.20 -18.10 29.03
CA SER A 578 31.21 -17.12 29.51
C SER A 578 30.71 -15.68 29.62
N GLY A 579 29.40 -15.48 29.69
CA GLY A 579 28.74 -14.19 29.93
C GLY A 579 27.66 -14.29 31.00
N ASN A 580 26.88 -13.22 31.18
CA ASN A 580 25.75 -13.17 32.11
C ASN A 580 24.44 -12.92 31.38
N GLY A 581 23.31 -13.29 31.97
CA GLY A 581 22.00 -13.09 31.34
C GLY A 581 21.81 -14.08 30.20
N GLY A 582 21.30 -15.29 30.50
CA GLY A 582 21.15 -16.33 29.48
C GLY A 582 20.34 -15.84 28.28
N ALA A 583 19.20 -15.19 28.53
CA ALA A 583 18.40 -14.56 27.49
C ALA A 583 18.69 -13.07 27.35
N ILE A 584 18.64 -12.32 28.46
CA ILE A 584 18.64 -10.86 28.46
C ILE A 584 19.75 -10.31 29.36
N TYR A 585 20.51 -9.35 28.83
CA TYR A 585 21.47 -8.54 29.58
C TYR A 585 21.11 -7.07 29.44
N VAL A 586 20.96 -6.36 30.56
CA VAL A 586 20.64 -4.92 30.56
C VAL A 586 21.59 -4.18 31.47
N ASP A 587 22.17 -3.11 30.95
CA ASP A 587 23.02 -2.15 31.68
C ASP A 587 22.33 -0.79 31.75
N ILE A 588 22.02 -0.31 32.96
CA ILE A 588 21.20 0.89 33.20
C ILE A 588 22.00 1.99 33.92
N ASP A 589 21.83 3.25 33.53
CA ASP A 589 22.12 4.38 34.42
C ASP A 589 20.90 4.66 35.29
N TYR A 590 20.90 4.12 36.51
CA TYR A 590 19.78 4.21 37.45
C TYR A 590 19.47 5.65 37.89
N SER A 591 20.42 6.58 37.71
CA SER A 591 20.24 7.98 38.11
C SER A 591 19.41 8.80 37.11
N LYS A 592 19.01 8.20 35.99
CA LYS A 592 18.35 8.86 34.87
C LYS A 592 16.87 8.52 34.78
N ASN A 593 16.17 9.27 33.92
CA ASN A 593 14.84 8.87 33.51
C ASN A 593 14.93 7.73 32.49
N PHE A 594 14.31 6.57 32.73
CA PHE A 594 14.27 5.46 31.78
C PHE A 594 13.04 4.57 32.01
N GLN A 595 12.81 3.60 31.12
CA GLN A 595 11.88 2.49 31.34
C GLN A 595 12.48 1.16 30.90
N PHE A 596 12.37 0.15 31.75
CA PHE A 596 12.64 -1.24 31.39
C PHE A 596 11.52 -2.13 31.92
N LYS A 597 10.68 -2.65 31.03
CA LYS A 597 9.47 -3.38 31.43
C LYS A 597 9.31 -4.70 30.69
N ILE A 598 8.98 -5.74 31.42
CA ILE A 598 8.54 -7.04 30.92
C ILE A 598 7.13 -7.27 31.44
N LYS A 599 6.15 -7.06 30.55
CA LYS A 599 4.73 -7.08 30.88
C LYS A 599 4.07 -8.45 30.66
N ASP A 600 4.51 -9.17 29.64
CA ASP A 600 4.10 -10.56 29.40
C ASP A 600 5.16 -11.30 28.57
N ALA A 601 5.98 -12.12 29.24
CA ALA A 601 6.97 -12.95 28.56
C ALA A 601 7.23 -14.27 29.30
N THR A 602 7.51 -15.33 28.54
CA THR A 602 7.85 -16.65 29.08
C THR A 602 9.28 -17.05 28.74
N PHE A 603 9.99 -17.58 29.73
CA PHE A 603 11.40 -17.94 29.66
C PHE A 603 11.60 -19.40 30.04
N ARG A 604 12.02 -20.23 29.08
CA ARG A 604 12.20 -21.68 29.27
C ARG A 604 13.60 -22.15 28.93
N HIS A 605 14.20 -22.95 29.81
CA HIS A 605 15.49 -23.62 29.59
C HIS A 605 16.66 -22.68 29.23
N ASN A 606 16.59 -21.42 29.65
CA ASN A 606 17.65 -20.44 29.41
C ASN A 606 18.82 -20.63 30.38
N LYS A 607 20.04 -20.35 29.91
CA LYS A 607 21.26 -20.68 30.67
C LYS A 607 22.34 -19.61 30.61
N ALA A 608 22.92 -19.31 31.77
CA ALA A 608 24.16 -18.56 31.90
C ALA A 608 25.28 -19.48 32.42
N LEU A 609 26.25 -19.77 31.55
CA LEU A 609 27.36 -20.68 31.85
C LEU A 609 28.62 -19.88 32.19
N LYS A 610 29.30 -20.25 33.28
CA LYS A 610 30.48 -19.52 33.73
C LYS A 610 31.69 -19.81 32.87
N HIS A 611 32.59 -18.83 32.79
CA HIS A 611 33.93 -19.06 32.29
C HIS A 611 34.75 -19.87 33.32
N ASN A 612 35.61 -20.78 32.83
CA ASN A 612 36.41 -21.65 33.71
C ASN A 612 37.65 -20.97 34.32
N SER A 613 38.08 -19.84 33.76
CA SER A 613 39.18 -19.04 34.28
C SER A 613 38.69 -17.99 35.27
N VAL A 614 39.42 -17.87 36.39
CA VAL A 614 39.21 -16.85 37.43
C VAL A 614 39.78 -15.48 37.00
N GLU A 615 40.54 -15.43 35.90
CA GLU A 615 41.14 -14.20 35.37
C GLU A 615 40.17 -13.41 34.45
N ILE A 616 39.02 -13.99 34.10
CA ILE A 616 37.99 -13.35 33.28
C ILE A 616 36.93 -12.75 34.21
N PRO A 617 36.28 -11.62 33.83
CA PRO A 617 35.20 -11.03 34.62
C PRO A 617 34.13 -12.05 35.05
N PRO A 618 33.41 -11.78 36.16
CA PRO A 618 32.36 -12.65 36.65
C PRO A 618 31.34 -12.96 35.55
N SER A 619 31.09 -14.25 35.33
CA SER A 619 30.17 -14.79 34.32
C SER A 619 29.29 -15.87 34.94
N GLY A 620 28.25 -16.33 34.25
CA GLY A 620 27.38 -17.40 34.73
C GLY A 620 26.35 -16.97 35.76
N TYR A 621 25.97 -15.69 35.79
CA TYR A 621 24.88 -15.17 36.62
C TYR A 621 23.66 -14.83 35.76
N GLY A 622 22.46 -14.98 36.34
CA GLY A 622 21.21 -14.60 35.68
C GLY A 622 20.86 -15.52 34.51
N GLY A 623 20.32 -16.69 34.77
CA GLY A 623 20.03 -17.68 33.72
C GLY A 623 18.99 -17.19 32.71
N VAL A 624 18.15 -16.24 33.11
CA VAL A 624 17.26 -15.48 32.21
C VAL A 624 17.76 -14.06 32.03
N ILE A 625 17.77 -13.27 33.12
CA ILE A 625 18.10 -11.84 33.10
C ILE A 625 19.31 -11.59 33.99
N PHE A 626 20.27 -10.86 33.45
CA PHE A 626 21.28 -10.16 34.25
C PHE A 626 21.05 -8.66 34.10
N LEU A 627 20.64 -8.03 35.20
CA LEU A 627 20.38 -6.60 35.27
C LEU A 627 21.48 -5.94 36.08
N THR A 628 22.13 -4.94 35.48
CA THR A 628 23.24 -4.24 36.10
C THR A 628 23.14 -2.76 35.82
N GLY A 629 23.91 -1.95 36.54
CA GLY A 629 23.97 -0.53 36.25
C GLY A 629 24.88 0.27 37.16
N THR A 630 24.82 1.59 36.97
CA THR A 630 25.48 2.60 37.80
C THR A 630 24.45 3.63 38.28
N GLY A 631 24.82 4.44 39.27
CA GLY A 631 23.90 5.42 39.86
C GLY A 631 22.98 4.83 40.93
N ASP A 632 22.18 5.71 41.54
CA ASP A 632 21.23 5.36 42.60
C ASP A 632 19.83 5.24 42.02
N TYR A 633 19.18 4.08 42.21
CA TYR A 633 17.82 3.82 41.75
C TYR A 633 16.77 4.40 42.70
N ASP A 634 15.79 5.13 42.16
CA ASP A 634 14.61 5.57 42.89
C ASP A 634 13.51 4.49 42.81
N VAL A 635 13.25 3.82 43.92
CA VAL A 635 12.26 2.74 44.00
C VAL A 635 10.82 3.20 43.77
N ASP A 636 10.50 4.48 44.04
CA ASP A 636 9.17 5.03 43.84
C ASP A 636 8.88 5.38 42.36
N SER A 637 9.91 5.32 41.51
CA SER A 637 9.84 5.72 40.09
C SER A 637 9.05 4.75 39.20
N ASN A 638 8.93 3.48 39.60
CA ASN A 638 8.32 2.39 38.79
C ASN A 638 8.90 2.29 37.35
N GLN A 639 10.17 2.62 37.19
CA GLN A 639 10.88 2.59 35.91
C GLN A 639 11.26 1.16 35.49
N ILE A 640 11.48 0.27 36.47
CA ILE A 640 11.71 -1.16 36.27
C ILE A 640 10.47 -1.94 36.68
N ASP A 641 9.95 -2.77 35.78
CA ASP A 641 8.81 -3.67 36.04
C ASP A 641 9.01 -5.02 35.34
N LEU A 642 9.29 -6.05 36.13
CA LEU A 642 9.50 -7.43 35.66
C LEU A 642 8.35 -8.36 36.09
N SER A 643 7.23 -7.80 36.55
CA SER A 643 6.10 -8.56 37.10
C SER A 643 5.43 -9.49 36.08
N GLY A 644 5.60 -9.23 34.79
CA GLY A 644 5.05 -10.03 33.69
C GLY A 644 5.83 -11.28 33.32
N MET A 645 6.94 -11.58 34.02
CA MET A 645 7.79 -12.72 33.71
C MET A 645 7.19 -14.05 34.16
N LYS A 646 7.30 -15.06 33.30
CA LYS A 646 7.02 -16.48 33.62
C LYS A 646 8.26 -17.31 33.34
N SER A 647 8.73 -18.10 34.31
CA SER A 647 10.01 -18.81 34.22
C SER A 647 9.85 -20.31 34.44
N ASP A 648 10.46 -21.11 33.55
CA ASP A 648 10.46 -22.57 33.67
C ASP A 648 11.84 -23.15 33.37
N SER A 649 12.39 -23.88 34.35
CA SER A 649 13.56 -24.75 34.15
C SER A 649 14.82 -24.03 33.62
N ASN A 650 15.04 -22.77 34.02
CA ASN A 650 16.25 -22.00 33.71
C ASN A 650 17.38 -22.30 34.70
N SER A 651 18.63 -21.95 34.37
CA SER A 651 19.79 -22.20 35.25
C SER A 651 20.92 -21.20 35.07
N ALA A 652 21.60 -20.88 36.17
CA ALA A 652 22.84 -20.10 36.16
C ALA A 652 23.92 -20.83 36.97
N ASP A 653 25.16 -20.86 36.47
CA ASP A 653 26.25 -21.60 37.12
C ASP A 653 26.70 -21.00 38.46
N ASN A 654 26.60 -19.67 38.61
CA ASN A 654 27.11 -18.95 39.78
C ASN A 654 26.01 -18.29 40.63
N GLY A 655 24.84 -17.98 40.07
CA GLY A 655 23.73 -17.43 40.85
C GLY A 655 22.60 -16.84 40.02
N GLY A 656 21.39 -16.82 40.58
CA GLY A 656 20.17 -16.30 39.95
C GLY A 656 19.75 -17.13 38.73
N ASN A 657 19.09 -18.27 38.93
CA ASN A 657 18.64 -19.12 37.81
C ASN A 657 17.72 -18.39 36.85
N ASN A 658 16.88 -17.49 37.36
CA ASN A 658 16.07 -16.60 36.54
C ASN A 658 16.72 -15.22 36.50
N ILE A 659 16.75 -14.51 37.62
CA ILE A 659 17.16 -13.12 37.67
C ILE A 659 18.40 -12.96 38.56
N TYR A 660 19.38 -12.20 38.08
CA TYR A 660 20.47 -11.68 38.91
C TYR A 660 20.57 -10.16 38.77
N ILE A 661 20.47 -9.43 39.88
CA ILE A 661 20.49 -7.96 39.89
C ILE A 661 21.72 -7.41 40.60
N VAL A 662 22.40 -6.46 39.96
CA VAL A 662 23.45 -5.62 40.56
C VAL A 662 22.94 -4.18 40.62
N MET A 663 22.62 -3.72 41.83
CA MET A 663 22.01 -2.40 42.06
C MET A 663 22.31 -1.93 43.49
N PRO A 664 22.74 -0.67 43.74
CA PRO A 664 23.02 -0.21 45.09
C PRO A 664 21.79 -0.26 46.03
N GLN A 665 20.61 0.13 45.53
CA GLN A 665 19.34 0.12 46.26
C GLN A 665 18.59 -1.22 46.16
N LEU A 666 19.28 -2.33 45.89
CA LEU A 666 18.64 -3.64 45.71
C LEU A 666 17.75 -4.04 46.90
N GLU A 667 18.19 -3.77 48.14
CA GLU A 667 17.40 -4.09 49.33
C GLU A 667 16.08 -3.32 49.37
N GLU A 668 16.10 -2.03 49.03
CA GLU A 668 14.91 -1.17 48.98
C GLU A 668 13.98 -1.59 47.84
N PHE A 669 14.55 -1.89 46.67
CA PHE A 669 13.79 -2.35 45.51
C PHE A 669 13.05 -3.67 45.78
N CYS A 670 13.72 -4.63 46.44
CA CYS A 670 13.10 -5.90 46.83
C CYS A 670 12.07 -5.76 47.97
N GLN A 671 12.16 -4.72 48.80
CA GLN A 671 11.19 -4.44 49.86
C GLN A 671 9.96 -3.67 49.35
N TYR A 672 10.12 -2.89 48.28
CA TYR A 672 9.04 -2.15 47.66
C TYR A 672 7.91 -3.08 47.23
N ASP A 673 6.72 -2.83 47.77
CA ASP A 673 5.50 -3.62 47.53
C ASP A 673 5.75 -5.16 47.59
N GLU A 674 6.52 -5.59 48.59
CA GLU A 674 6.90 -7.00 48.82
C GLU A 674 7.57 -7.66 47.59
N GLY A 675 8.29 -6.90 46.78
CA GLY A 675 9.04 -7.36 45.61
C GLY A 675 8.16 -7.57 44.37
N SER A 676 6.96 -6.99 44.31
CA SER A 676 6.00 -7.21 43.22
C SER A 676 6.56 -6.88 41.82
N LEU A 677 7.48 -5.93 41.73
CA LEU A 677 8.13 -5.51 40.47
C LEU A 677 9.26 -6.44 40.00
N VAL A 678 9.74 -7.38 40.81
CA VAL A 678 10.88 -8.26 40.47
C VAL A 678 10.52 -9.74 40.52
N LYS A 679 9.47 -10.13 41.27
CA LYS A 679 9.11 -11.54 41.47
C LYS A 679 8.69 -12.25 40.18
N GLY A 680 8.03 -11.59 39.25
CA GLY A 680 7.39 -12.29 38.12
C GLY A 680 6.44 -13.37 38.65
N ASP A 681 6.64 -14.62 38.23
CA ASP A 681 5.92 -15.81 38.71
C ASP A 681 6.55 -16.51 39.93
N TYR A 682 7.55 -15.89 40.57
CA TYR A 682 8.16 -16.41 41.80
C TYR A 682 7.16 -16.46 42.97
N ASP A 683 7.03 -17.63 43.59
CA ASP A 683 6.19 -17.85 44.77
C ASP A 683 7.05 -18.14 46.00
N ASP A 684 6.86 -17.34 47.06
CA ASP A 684 7.67 -17.39 48.29
C ASP A 684 7.65 -18.74 49.01
N LYS A 685 6.73 -19.65 48.68
CA LYS A 685 6.61 -21.00 49.27
C LYS A 685 7.05 -22.12 48.34
N LEU A 686 7.02 -21.91 47.03
CA LEU A 686 7.21 -22.96 46.03
C LEU A 686 8.50 -22.81 45.22
N SER A 687 8.95 -21.57 44.98
CA SER A 687 10.14 -21.28 44.18
C SER A 687 11.43 -21.47 44.97
N ASN A 688 12.55 -21.66 44.27
CA ASN A 688 13.86 -21.82 44.91
C ASN A 688 14.48 -20.45 45.14
N LEU A 689 15.06 -20.21 46.32
CA LEU A 689 15.77 -18.96 46.64
C LEU A 689 16.87 -18.62 45.62
N SER A 690 17.46 -19.62 44.95
CA SER A 690 18.45 -19.39 43.91
C SER A 690 17.88 -18.85 42.59
N ASP A 691 16.56 -18.75 42.45
CA ASP A 691 15.92 -18.31 41.21
C ASP A 691 16.01 -16.80 41.02
N VAL A 692 15.97 -16.04 42.11
CA VAL A 692 16.11 -14.58 42.12
C VAL A 692 17.18 -14.21 43.13
N GLU A 693 18.34 -13.77 42.64
CA GLU A 693 19.47 -13.37 43.46
C GLU A 693 19.99 -11.99 43.04
N GLY A 694 20.88 -11.41 43.84
CA GLY A 694 21.51 -10.15 43.48
C GLY A 694 22.44 -9.66 44.57
N ILE A 695 23.11 -8.55 44.27
CA ILE A 695 24.05 -7.91 45.18
C ILE A 695 23.84 -6.39 45.22
N ALA A 696 23.79 -5.87 46.45
CA ALA A 696 23.68 -4.44 46.73
C ALA A 696 25.06 -3.77 46.57
N THR A 697 25.44 -3.45 45.33
CA THR A 697 26.70 -2.76 45.03
C THR A 697 26.59 -1.91 43.76
N ASN A 698 27.51 -0.99 43.59
CA ASN A 698 27.69 -0.21 42.36
C ASN A 698 28.82 -0.87 41.54
N ILE A 699 28.70 -0.95 40.21
CA ILE A 699 29.78 -1.50 39.35
C ILE A 699 31.04 -0.61 39.39
N SER A 700 30.90 0.67 39.74
CA SER A 700 32.03 1.61 39.84
C SER A 700 32.98 1.37 41.03
N THR A 701 32.70 0.38 41.88
CA THR A 701 33.48 -0.02 43.06
C THR A 701 33.74 -1.51 43.07
#